data_AF-A0A0Q6J898-F1
#
_entry.id   AF-A0A0Q6J898-F1
#
_cell.length_a   1.000
_cell.length_b   1.000
_cell.length_c   1.000
_cell.angle_alpha   90.00
_cell.angle_beta   90.00
_cell.angle_gamma   90.00
#
_symmetry.space_group_name_H-M   'P 1'
#
loop_
_entity.id
_entity.type
_entity.pdbx_description
1 polymer ?
#
loop_
_entity_poly.entity_id
_entity_poly.type
_entity_poly.pdbx_seq_one_letter_code
_entity_poly.pdbx_strand_id
1 'polypeptide(L)'
;MTALQENPTVTMNVIAVEVLRHRLEALVAEASRVIERTAISPIVVENGDYCTAILDGAGDLVIGGGKITMQFNESTNAVKTVLAVHDDIAAGDVFLSNDPHGGGGLHPQDVFVLRPVFVHGELVAWVVNSAHLMDLGGMVPGSFAPNATECYQEALRFPPVRLVRSGVEQRDVWAIFLNNVRVAHLVEMDLRALVAGINVGHDRLSTLVEETGIERFRFAIADLNRRALAAIRGRIAELADGTYRYTTYAEWRGAFHKIPCAMTVDGSSLVFDFDGAAPQVASFLNSKDHVVKSMLSMYLALYLVGDLPHNQGYLDAFEVKCTEGSILNALPPAPVGAAHLLASMDAVSAALRCLVAAASSAPGSYVSRFLSAIPPHSGKFLLTWSGPGHSGEPLAWLMQDSSAAGSSAGADRDGTDFYCEIVGKQNTIEPADVETTESWYPLRIDFRRRGTRMAHGAHRGGAGVELGFRSTSDASLFGTSIGQHDLLSTAGTAGGLDGTTSRMAIQLADGTRKPLALTDQGFELKPGDQFLCWAGSGAAWGDPIDRAPALVEADIDAGYVSVEDAAEIYGVVPGDEDATSRRRAEIGSRRLAAARAAAVPMEQTVVSDEAGLPIGPNVDQRGDLAVASASGAVLAQAPRPWTDGAPVLVEEIGGASERRAYLDPVTGHFLHVEVVPVGEGISFEYMPTSWVTA
;
A
#
# COMPACT_ATOMS: atom_id res chain seq x y z
N MET A 1 3.94 36.21 -8.32
CA MET A 1 3.25 35.83 -7.07
C MET A 1 3.28 36.90 -5.97
N THR A 2 3.95 38.05 -6.13
CA THR A 2 4.00 39.14 -5.12
C THR A 2 2.75 40.03 -5.05
N ALA A 3 1.81 39.93 -6.01
CA ALA A 3 0.66 40.84 -6.09
C ALA A 3 -0.59 40.43 -5.27
N LEU A 4 -0.67 39.18 -4.77
CA LEU A 4 -1.85 38.68 -4.03
C LEU A 4 -1.83 39.02 -2.54
N GLN A 5 -0.71 39.46 -1.98
CA GLN A 5 -0.57 39.69 -0.53
C GLN A 5 -1.03 41.07 -0.04
N GLU A 6 -1.35 42.01 -0.93
CA GLU A 6 -1.64 43.41 -0.53
C GLU A 6 -3.09 43.88 -0.75
N ASN A 7 -4.00 43.03 -1.26
CA ASN A 7 -5.39 43.45 -1.50
C ASN A 7 -6.37 42.93 -0.42
N PRO A 8 -6.81 43.77 0.55
CA PRO A 8 -7.66 43.35 1.67
C PRO A 8 -9.06 42.85 1.26
N THR A 9 -9.49 43.05 0.01
CA THR A 9 -10.74 42.48 -0.51
C THR A 9 -10.59 41.01 -0.92
N VAL A 10 -9.37 40.53 -1.21
CA VAL A 10 -9.06 39.17 -1.69
C VAL A 10 -8.48 38.29 -0.59
N THR A 11 -7.74 38.87 0.36
CA THR A 11 -7.11 38.12 1.46
C THR A 11 -8.11 37.68 2.53
N MET A 12 -7.97 36.44 3.01
CA MET A 12 -8.71 35.90 4.16
C MET A 12 -7.79 35.78 5.39
N ASN A 13 -8.33 36.02 6.58
CA ASN A 13 -7.60 35.75 7.82
C ASN A 13 -7.54 34.24 8.11
N VAL A 14 -6.64 33.82 9.00
CA VAL A 14 -6.40 32.40 9.31
C VAL A 14 -7.68 31.68 9.77
N ILE A 15 -8.52 32.35 10.57
CA ILE A 15 -9.77 31.76 11.07
C ILE A 15 -10.72 31.49 9.89
N ALA A 16 -10.84 32.43 8.96
CA ALA A 16 -11.72 32.28 7.81
C ALA A 16 -11.22 31.18 6.85
N VAL A 17 -9.90 31.04 6.66
CA VAL A 17 -9.29 29.95 5.88
C VAL A 17 -9.59 28.59 6.52
N GLU A 18 -9.43 28.47 7.83
CA GLU A 18 -9.74 27.23 8.56
C GLU A 18 -11.24 26.90 8.57
N VAL A 19 -12.11 27.90 8.64
CA VAL A 19 -13.56 27.69 8.49
C VAL A 19 -13.87 27.16 7.09
N LEU A 20 -13.26 27.71 6.05
CA LEU A 20 -13.44 27.21 4.68
C LEU A 20 -12.93 25.77 4.54
N ARG A 21 -11.75 25.43 5.08
CA ARG A 21 -11.21 24.06 5.09
C ARG A 21 -12.22 23.07 5.66
N HIS A 22 -12.74 23.34 6.87
CA HIS A 22 -13.72 22.44 7.49
C HIS A 22 -15.04 22.34 6.71
N ARG A 23 -15.48 23.43 6.04
CA ARG A 23 -16.66 23.38 5.15
C ARG A 23 -16.41 22.48 3.94
N LEU A 24 -15.20 22.53 3.37
CA LEU A 24 -14.80 21.67 2.25
C LEU A 24 -14.73 20.19 2.67
N GLU A 25 -14.16 19.89 3.84
CA GLU A 25 -14.14 18.53 4.41
C GLU A 25 -15.56 17.97 4.60
N ALA A 26 -16.45 18.78 5.19
CA ALA A 26 -17.84 18.40 5.40
C ALA A 26 -18.59 18.15 4.08
N LEU A 27 -18.31 18.94 3.05
CA LEU A 27 -18.91 18.77 1.72
C LEU A 27 -18.48 17.46 1.09
N VAL A 28 -17.19 17.15 1.11
CA VAL A 28 -16.68 15.88 0.60
C VAL A 28 -17.30 14.70 1.34
N ALA A 29 -17.41 14.78 2.67
CA ALA A 29 -18.09 13.76 3.47
C ALA A 29 -19.58 13.61 3.12
N GLU A 30 -20.30 14.72 2.84
CA GLU A 30 -21.70 14.70 2.40
C GLU A 30 -21.84 13.99 1.05
N ALA A 31 -21.00 14.34 0.06
CA ALA A 31 -20.99 13.71 -1.27
C ALA A 31 -20.64 12.22 -1.21
N SER A 32 -19.64 11.84 -0.42
CA SER A 32 -19.29 10.44 -0.14
C SER A 32 -20.43 9.66 0.49
N ARG A 33 -21.17 10.26 1.44
CA ARG A 33 -22.30 9.62 2.11
C ARG A 33 -23.48 9.35 1.17
N VAL A 34 -23.64 10.14 0.11
CA VAL A 34 -24.65 9.87 -0.94
C VAL A 34 -24.31 8.58 -1.67
N ILE A 35 -23.05 8.38 -2.05
CA ILE A 35 -22.59 7.15 -2.72
C ILE A 35 -22.89 5.94 -1.83
N GLU A 36 -22.45 5.99 -0.58
CA GLU A 36 -22.61 4.89 0.40
C GLU A 36 -24.09 4.50 0.62
N ARG A 37 -25.03 5.44 0.46
CA ARG A 37 -26.47 5.17 0.66
C ARG A 37 -27.25 4.85 -0.61
N THR A 38 -26.64 4.97 -1.78
CA THR A 38 -27.32 4.80 -3.08
C THR A 38 -26.70 3.74 -3.98
N ALA A 39 -25.42 3.43 -3.78
CA ALA A 39 -24.79 2.27 -4.39
C ALA A 39 -25.42 0.98 -3.84
N ILE A 40 -25.27 -0.11 -4.60
CA ILE A 40 -25.88 -1.39 -4.24
C ILE A 40 -24.88 -2.55 -4.17
N SER A 41 -23.65 -2.39 -4.70
CA SER A 41 -22.65 -3.44 -4.56
C SER A 41 -22.05 -3.48 -3.15
N PRO A 42 -21.82 -4.67 -2.58
CA PRO A 42 -21.09 -4.80 -1.31
C PRO A 42 -19.67 -4.21 -1.35
N ILE A 43 -19.04 -4.12 -2.53
CA ILE A 43 -17.74 -3.46 -2.71
C ILE A 43 -17.81 -1.98 -2.31
N VAL A 44 -18.83 -1.26 -2.78
CA VAL A 44 -18.97 0.17 -2.49
C VAL A 44 -19.60 0.39 -1.12
N VAL A 45 -20.63 -0.39 -0.77
CA VAL A 45 -21.44 -0.15 0.43
C VAL A 45 -20.78 -0.66 1.71
N GLU A 46 -20.27 -1.90 1.70
CA GLU A 46 -19.69 -2.52 2.90
C GLU A 46 -18.17 -2.28 2.96
N ASN A 47 -17.43 -2.69 1.92
CA ASN A 47 -15.98 -2.56 1.90
C ASN A 47 -15.55 -1.09 1.80
N GLY A 48 -16.38 -0.25 1.18
CA GLY A 48 -16.13 1.18 1.10
C GLY A 48 -15.10 1.56 0.06
N ASP A 49 -15.03 0.85 -1.05
CA ASP A 49 -14.07 1.11 -2.12
C ASP A 49 -14.53 2.26 -3.04
N TYR A 50 -14.51 3.47 -2.47
CA TYR A 50 -14.86 4.71 -3.16
C TYR A 50 -14.11 5.93 -2.60
N CYS A 51 -14.01 6.96 -3.43
CA CYS A 51 -13.37 8.22 -3.13
C CYS A 51 -14.21 9.40 -3.62
N THR A 52 -14.11 10.53 -2.91
CA THR A 52 -14.58 11.83 -3.37
C THR A 52 -13.46 12.86 -3.22
N ALA A 53 -13.21 13.65 -4.25
CA ALA A 53 -12.23 14.72 -4.22
C ALA A 53 -12.80 16.02 -4.80
N ILE A 54 -12.29 17.14 -4.29
CA ILE A 54 -12.46 18.47 -4.89
C ILE A 54 -11.11 18.90 -5.42
N LEU A 55 -11.10 19.40 -6.66
CA LEU A 55 -9.94 19.95 -7.33
C LEU A 55 -10.23 21.39 -7.76
N ASP A 56 -9.21 22.21 -7.93
CA ASP A 56 -9.37 23.56 -8.45
C ASP A 56 -9.59 23.55 -9.97
N GLY A 57 -9.84 24.71 -10.58
CA GLY A 57 -10.07 24.81 -12.02
C GLY A 57 -8.91 24.30 -12.90
N ALA A 58 -7.68 24.22 -12.38
CA ALA A 58 -6.51 23.68 -13.06
C ALA A 58 -6.33 22.16 -12.85
N GLY A 59 -7.18 21.55 -12.02
CA GLY A 59 -7.13 20.15 -11.68
C GLY A 59 -6.11 19.83 -10.58
N ASP A 60 -5.73 20.79 -9.76
CA ASP A 60 -4.89 20.56 -8.57
C ASP A 60 -5.77 20.19 -7.36
N LEU A 61 -5.28 19.26 -6.52
CA LEU A 61 -6.06 18.75 -5.38
C LEU A 61 -6.32 19.85 -4.35
N VAL A 62 -7.60 20.15 -4.11
CA VAL A 62 -8.00 21.07 -3.02
C VAL A 62 -8.16 20.28 -1.73
N ILE A 63 -8.97 19.23 -1.80
CA ILE A 63 -9.19 18.34 -0.67
C ILE A 63 -9.71 16.97 -1.13
N GLY A 64 -9.18 15.92 -0.50
CA GLY A 64 -9.68 14.57 -0.66
C GLY A 64 -10.53 14.11 0.53
N GLY A 65 -11.41 13.15 0.29
CA GLY A 65 -12.14 12.43 1.32
C GLY A 65 -12.82 11.19 0.76
N GLY A 66 -13.76 10.62 1.52
CA GLY A 66 -14.18 9.25 1.30
C GLY A 66 -13.22 8.28 1.99
N LYS A 67 -13.13 7.04 1.49
CA LYS A 67 -12.42 5.95 2.16
C LYS A 67 -11.08 5.58 1.50
N ILE A 68 -10.88 5.92 0.21
CA ILE A 68 -9.70 5.48 -0.57
C ILE A 68 -8.78 6.64 -0.91
N THR A 69 -7.76 6.87 -0.07
CA THR A 69 -6.86 8.04 -0.20
C THR A 69 -5.90 7.98 -1.39
N MET A 70 -5.54 6.78 -1.85
CA MET A 70 -4.73 6.56 -3.05
C MET A 70 -5.37 7.12 -4.33
N GLN A 71 -6.69 7.36 -4.36
CA GLN A 71 -7.36 7.93 -5.54
C GLN A 71 -7.26 9.46 -5.63
N PHE A 72 -6.64 10.16 -4.67
CA PHE A 72 -6.54 11.62 -4.68
C PHE A 72 -5.61 12.15 -5.77
N ASN A 73 -4.42 11.57 -5.91
CA ASN A 73 -3.50 11.92 -7.00
C ASN A 73 -4.04 11.43 -8.36
N GLU A 74 -4.74 10.29 -8.40
CA GLU A 74 -5.45 9.84 -9.61
C GLU A 74 -6.56 10.79 -10.05
N SER A 75 -7.31 11.37 -9.10
CA SER A 75 -8.32 12.38 -9.42
C SER A 75 -7.69 13.59 -10.13
N THR A 76 -6.49 13.98 -9.70
CA THR A 76 -5.69 15.06 -10.32
C THR A 76 -5.29 14.69 -11.75
N ASN A 77 -4.75 13.48 -11.93
CA ASN A 77 -4.39 12.95 -13.24
C ASN A 77 -5.59 12.89 -14.21
N ALA A 78 -6.75 12.44 -13.71
CA ALA A 78 -7.97 12.31 -14.50
C ALA A 78 -8.53 13.66 -14.94
N VAL A 79 -8.61 14.67 -14.05
CA VAL A 79 -9.05 16.02 -14.43
C VAL A 79 -8.07 16.68 -15.40
N LYS A 80 -6.76 16.56 -15.16
CA LYS A 80 -5.74 17.12 -16.07
C LYS A 80 -5.82 16.51 -17.45
N THR A 81 -6.19 15.23 -17.55
CA THR A 81 -6.35 14.57 -18.85
C THR A 81 -7.66 14.99 -19.54
N VAL A 82 -8.75 15.22 -18.81
CA VAL A 82 -9.96 15.87 -19.36
C VAL A 82 -9.60 17.24 -19.95
N LEU A 83 -8.89 18.08 -19.20
CA LEU A 83 -8.45 19.41 -19.63
C LEU A 83 -7.52 19.39 -20.85
N ALA A 84 -6.72 18.34 -21.01
CA ALA A 84 -5.83 18.18 -22.15
C ALA A 84 -6.55 17.70 -23.43
N VAL A 85 -7.62 16.90 -23.27
CA VAL A 85 -8.33 16.26 -24.39
C VAL A 85 -9.54 17.08 -24.88
N HIS A 86 -10.17 17.85 -24.01
CA HIS A 86 -11.39 18.61 -24.32
C HIS A 86 -11.15 20.12 -24.21
N ASP A 87 -11.38 20.84 -25.30
CA ASP A 87 -11.34 22.30 -25.37
C ASP A 87 -12.74 22.96 -25.19
N ASP A 88 -13.79 22.14 -25.21
CA ASP A 88 -15.21 22.56 -25.20
C ASP A 88 -15.94 22.20 -23.90
N ILE A 89 -15.23 22.19 -22.76
CA ILE A 89 -15.79 21.87 -21.45
C ILE A 89 -16.83 22.93 -21.05
N ALA A 90 -18.05 22.49 -20.72
CA ALA A 90 -19.16 23.37 -20.41
C ALA A 90 -19.87 23.02 -19.10
N ALA A 91 -20.61 24.00 -18.55
CA ALA A 91 -21.48 23.76 -17.41
C ALA A 91 -22.53 22.67 -17.71
N GLY A 92 -22.73 21.75 -16.77
CA GLY A 92 -23.64 20.60 -16.93
C GLY A 92 -23.02 19.39 -17.65
N ASP A 93 -21.74 19.46 -18.05
CA ASP A 93 -21.01 18.27 -18.48
C ASP A 93 -20.71 17.34 -17.28
N VAL A 94 -20.68 16.04 -17.53
CA VAL A 94 -20.16 15.01 -16.61
C VAL A 94 -19.34 14.03 -17.42
N PHE A 95 -18.09 13.85 -17.03
CA PHE A 95 -17.11 12.98 -17.69
C PHE A 95 -17.00 11.62 -16.99
N LEU A 96 -16.57 10.62 -17.75
CA LEU A 96 -16.24 9.27 -17.35
C LEU A 96 -14.79 8.99 -17.79
N SER A 97 -13.97 8.42 -16.92
CA SER A 97 -12.62 7.94 -17.24
C SER A 97 -12.24 6.75 -16.38
N ASN A 98 -11.55 5.76 -16.95
CA ASN A 98 -10.95 4.66 -16.20
C ASN A 98 -9.70 4.07 -16.86
N ASP A 99 -9.26 4.59 -18.02
CA ASP A 99 -8.09 4.05 -18.73
C ASP A 99 -6.78 4.53 -18.09
N PRO A 100 -5.98 3.65 -17.46
CA PRO A 100 -4.71 4.06 -16.84
C PRO A 100 -3.70 4.58 -17.86
N HIS A 101 -3.81 4.17 -19.12
CA HIS A 101 -2.97 4.72 -20.21
C HIS A 101 -3.45 6.09 -20.70
N GLY A 102 -4.73 6.39 -20.49
CA GLY A 102 -5.42 7.57 -21.00
C GLY A 102 -5.81 8.57 -19.91
N GLY A 103 -5.23 8.47 -18.71
CA GLY A 103 -5.47 9.42 -17.63
C GLY A 103 -6.74 9.16 -16.81
N GLY A 104 -6.77 8.07 -16.06
CA GLY A 104 -7.80 7.75 -15.05
C GLY A 104 -7.58 6.36 -14.48
N GLY A 105 -8.18 6.04 -13.33
CA GLY A 105 -8.07 4.70 -12.72
C GLY A 105 -6.67 4.36 -12.19
N LEU A 106 -6.57 3.76 -11.00
CA LEU A 106 -5.34 3.03 -10.66
C LEU A 106 -5.18 1.77 -11.52
N HIS A 107 -6.32 1.26 -11.96
CA HIS A 107 -6.53 0.16 -12.87
C HIS A 107 -7.94 0.33 -13.48
N PRO A 108 -8.31 -0.41 -14.53
CA PRO A 108 -9.55 -0.13 -15.22
C PRO A 108 -10.83 -0.22 -14.39
N GLN A 109 -10.87 -1.01 -13.31
CA GLN A 109 -12.08 -1.16 -12.49
C GLN A 109 -12.41 0.08 -11.66
N ASP A 110 -11.42 0.94 -11.41
CA ASP A 110 -11.61 2.23 -10.75
C ASP A 110 -12.17 3.25 -11.73
N VAL A 111 -13.49 3.46 -11.65
CA VAL A 111 -14.20 4.33 -12.59
C VAL A 111 -14.41 5.72 -11.99
N PHE A 112 -13.88 6.72 -12.67
CA PHE A 112 -13.99 8.12 -12.29
C PHE A 112 -15.15 8.80 -13.00
N VAL A 113 -15.98 9.49 -12.22
CA VAL A 113 -16.97 10.46 -12.68
C VAL A 113 -16.47 11.84 -12.30
N LEU A 114 -16.38 12.76 -13.27
CA LEU A 114 -15.79 14.09 -13.08
C LEU A 114 -16.76 15.18 -13.55
N ARG A 115 -17.03 16.17 -12.70
CA ARG A 115 -17.96 17.27 -13.01
C ARG A 115 -17.30 18.62 -12.80
N PRO A 116 -17.20 19.47 -13.84
CA PRO A 116 -16.71 20.84 -13.69
C PRO A 116 -17.73 21.69 -12.93
N VAL A 117 -17.23 22.63 -12.14
CA VAL A 117 -18.02 23.59 -11.37
C VAL A 117 -17.78 24.98 -11.94
N PHE A 118 -18.85 25.57 -12.48
CA PHE A 118 -18.83 26.92 -13.03
C PHE A 118 -19.56 27.89 -12.11
N VAL A 119 -18.93 29.02 -11.77
CA VAL A 119 -19.55 30.14 -11.05
C VAL A 119 -19.36 31.40 -11.87
N HIS A 120 -20.45 32.12 -12.14
CA HIS A 120 -20.45 33.30 -13.03
C HIS A 120 -19.80 33.08 -14.41
N GLY A 121 -19.89 31.86 -14.95
CA GLY A 121 -19.32 31.48 -16.25
C GLY A 121 -17.85 31.13 -16.22
N GLU A 122 -17.21 31.11 -15.05
CA GLU A 122 -15.81 30.74 -14.87
C GLU A 122 -15.69 29.33 -14.27
N LEU A 123 -14.79 28.51 -14.81
CA LEU A 123 -14.44 27.21 -14.24
C LEU A 123 -13.61 27.43 -12.97
N VAL A 124 -14.20 27.17 -11.81
CA VAL A 124 -13.58 27.44 -10.50
C VAL A 124 -13.03 26.20 -9.82
N ALA A 125 -13.64 25.03 -10.08
CA ALA A 125 -13.30 23.78 -9.42
C ALA A 125 -13.84 22.57 -10.22
N TRP A 126 -13.48 21.38 -9.75
CA TRP A 126 -14.05 20.10 -10.14
C TRP A 126 -14.46 19.33 -8.90
N VAL A 127 -15.55 18.57 -9.02
CA VAL A 127 -15.88 17.50 -8.08
C VAL A 127 -15.61 16.19 -8.80
N VAL A 128 -14.99 15.23 -8.10
CA VAL A 128 -14.63 13.93 -8.65
C VAL A 128 -15.10 12.86 -7.68
N ASN A 129 -15.78 11.85 -8.21
CA ASN A 129 -16.12 10.63 -7.50
C ASN A 129 -15.51 9.45 -8.23
N SER A 130 -15.04 8.47 -7.47
CA SER A 130 -14.53 7.22 -8.01
C SER A 130 -15.02 6.06 -7.15
N ALA A 131 -15.22 4.91 -7.78
CA ALA A 131 -15.43 3.64 -7.09
C ALA A 131 -14.92 2.48 -7.94
N HIS A 132 -14.54 1.40 -7.26
CA HIS A 132 -14.27 0.12 -7.90
C HIS A 132 -15.59 -0.50 -8.36
N LEU A 133 -15.77 -0.68 -9.67
CA LEU A 133 -16.93 -1.38 -10.22
C LEU A 133 -16.64 -2.88 -10.39
N MET A 134 -17.62 -3.72 -10.09
CA MET A 134 -17.42 -5.17 -9.97
C MET A 134 -16.93 -5.85 -11.26
N ASP A 135 -17.41 -5.42 -12.42
CA ASP A 135 -17.06 -6.01 -13.70
C ASP A 135 -17.08 -4.92 -14.78
N LEU A 136 -16.03 -4.88 -15.60
CA LEU A 136 -15.95 -4.01 -16.76
C LEU A 136 -15.68 -4.81 -18.04
N GLY A 137 -16.16 -6.06 -18.11
CA GLY A 137 -15.88 -6.94 -19.24
C GLY A 137 -14.50 -7.59 -19.16
N GLY A 138 -13.75 -7.61 -20.26
CA GLY A 138 -12.46 -8.30 -20.34
C GLY A 138 -12.58 -9.82 -20.49
N MET A 139 -11.46 -10.53 -20.40
CA MET A 139 -11.38 -11.97 -20.71
C MET A 139 -11.90 -12.91 -19.61
N VAL A 140 -12.03 -12.42 -18.37
CA VAL A 140 -12.54 -13.19 -17.22
C VAL A 140 -13.58 -12.37 -16.44
N PRO A 141 -14.55 -13.02 -15.77
CA PRO A 141 -15.51 -12.34 -14.90
C PRO A 141 -14.85 -11.62 -13.72
N GLY A 142 -15.33 -10.42 -13.44
CA GLY A 142 -14.97 -9.62 -12.27
C GLY A 142 -13.75 -8.73 -12.48
N SER A 143 -13.00 -8.48 -11.40
CA SER A 143 -12.10 -7.33 -11.31
C SER A 143 -10.75 -7.49 -12.02
N PHE A 144 -10.16 -8.70 -11.98
CA PHE A 144 -8.75 -8.91 -12.34
C PHE A 144 -8.59 -10.03 -13.35
N ALA A 145 -7.69 -9.85 -14.33
CA ALA A 145 -7.40 -10.80 -15.39
C ALA A 145 -5.91 -11.22 -15.37
N PRO A 146 -5.50 -12.16 -14.48
CA PRO A 146 -4.09 -12.55 -14.32
C PRO A 146 -3.37 -12.97 -15.61
N ASN A 147 -4.09 -13.61 -16.54
CA ASN A 147 -3.49 -14.07 -17.80
C ASN A 147 -3.56 -13.04 -18.93
N ALA A 148 -3.94 -11.79 -18.65
CA ALA A 148 -3.92 -10.73 -19.65
C ALA A 148 -2.48 -10.44 -20.10
N THR A 149 -2.30 -10.40 -21.41
CA THR A 149 -1.02 -10.11 -22.08
C THR A 149 -1.02 -8.72 -22.73
N GLU A 150 -2.21 -8.13 -22.88
CA GLU A 150 -2.44 -6.79 -23.40
C GLU A 150 -3.59 -6.11 -22.64
N CYS A 151 -3.57 -4.79 -22.51
CA CYS A 151 -4.59 -4.02 -21.78
C CYS A 151 -6.00 -4.13 -22.38
N TYR A 152 -6.14 -4.60 -23.62
CA TYR A 152 -7.45 -4.87 -24.24
C TYR A 152 -8.14 -6.13 -23.70
N GLN A 153 -7.38 -7.05 -23.08
CA GLN A 153 -7.91 -8.27 -22.48
C GLN A 153 -8.43 -8.03 -21.05
N GLU A 154 -8.10 -6.90 -20.43
CA GLU A 154 -8.36 -6.65 -19.00
C GLU A 154 -9.77 -6.16 -18.72
N ALA A 155 -10.22 -5.13 -19.45
CA ALA A 155 -11.51 -4.48 -19.25
C ALA A 155 -11.83 -3.55 -20.42
N LEU A 156 -13.09 -3.11 -20.50
CA LEU A 156 -13.49 -1.97 -21.30
C LEU A 156 -12.88 -0.69 -20.71
N ARG A 157 -12.05 -0.03 -21.51
CA ARG A 157 -11.35 1.20 -21.13
C ARG A 157 -12.01 2.41 -21.79
N PHE A 158 -12.28 3.40 -20.97
CA PHE A 158 -12.82 4.70 -21.31
C PHE A 158 -11.72 5.73 -21.14
N PRO A 159 -11.23 6.33 -22.25
CA PRO A 159 -10.59 7.64 -22.15
C PRO A 159 -11.63 8.65 -21.63
N PRO A 160 -11.23 9.90 -21.31
CA PRO A 160 -12.17 10.92 -20.87
C PRO A 160 -13.31 11.15 -21.88
N VAL A 161 -14.49 10.60 -21.61
CA VAL A 161 -15.70 10.73 -22.45
C VAL A 161 -16.84 11.35 -21.65
N ARG A 162 -17.80 11.99 -22.32
CA ARG A 162 -18.95 12.58 -21.64
C ARG A 162 -20.04 11.53 -21.40
N LEU A 163 -20.39 11.35 -20.12
CA LEU A 163 -21.60 10.65 -19.68
C LEU A 163 -22.83 11.54 -19.81
N VAL A 164 -22.65 12.84 -19.55
CA VAL A 164 -23.65 13.90 -19.71
C VAL A 164 -22.99 15.07 -20.43
N ARG A 165 -23.65 15.62 -21.45
CA ARG A 165 -23.20 16.82 -22.17
C ARG A 165 -24.22 17.93 -21.98
N SER A 166 -23.81 19.00 -21.30
CA SER A 166 -24.64 20.18 -21.02
C SER A 166 -26.02 19.80 -20.44
N GLY A 167 -26.03 18.87 -19.48
CA GLY A 167 -27.25 18.37 -18.82
C GLY A 167 -28.02 17.27 -19.57
N VAL A 168 -27.55 16.83 -20.75
CA VAL A 168 -28.18 15.76 -21.54
C VAL A 168 -27.37 14.46 -21.47
N GLU A 169 -27.96 13.39 -20.96
CA GLU A 169 -27.33 12.06 -20.91
C GLU A 169 -26.93 11.55 -22.31
N GLN A 170 -25.72 11.02 -22.43
CA GLN A 170 -25.19 10.44 -23.66
C GLN A 170 -25.57 8.96 -23.74
N ARG A 171 -26.78 8.67 -24.25
CA ARG A 171 -27.35 7.31 -24.28
C ARG A 171 -26.50 6.28 -25.02
N ASP A 172 -25.80 6.69 -26.07
CA ASP A 172 -24.97 5.77 -26.85
C ASP A 172 -23.74 5.29 -26.05
N VAL A 173 -23.16 6.17 -25.21
CA VAL A 173 -22.06 5.81 -24.31
C VAL A 173 -22.53 4.78 -23.28
N TRP A 174 -23.69 5.02 -22.66
CA TRP A 174 -24.31 4.05 -21.75
C TRP A 174 -24.60 2.71 -22.42
N ALA A 175 -25.16 2.72 -23.63
CA ALA A 175 -25.50 1.50 -24.36
C ALA A 175 -24.25 0.68 -24.70
N ILE A 176 -23.17 1.33 -25.15
CA ILE A 176 -21.88 0.66 -25.41
C ILE A 176 -21.30 0.10 -24.12
N PHE A 177 -21.32 0.88 -23.03
CA PHE A 177 -20.78 0.44 -21.75
C PHE A 177 -21.52 -0.79 -21.23
N LEU A 178 -22.83 -0.69 -21.02
CA LEU A 178 -23.62 -1.76 -20.38
C LEU A 178 -23.70 -3.03 -21.22
N ASN A 179 -23.53 -2.96 -22.54
CA ASN A 179 -23.46 -4.14 -23.40
C ASN A 179 -22.19 -4.98 -23.19
N ASN A 180 -21.11 -4.40 -22.66
CA ASN A 180 -19.82 -5.05 -22.49
C ASN A 180 -19.56 -5.50 -21.04
N VAL A 181 -20.56 -5.45 -20.17
CA VAL A 181 -20.45 -5.76 -18.73
C VAL A 181 -21.34 -6.94 -18.37
N ARG A 182 -20.83 -7.88 -17.57
CA ARG A 182 -21.57 -9.10 -17.18
C ARG A 182 -22.68 -8.83 -16.16
N VAL A 183 -22.40 -7.98 -15.18
CA VAL A 183 -23.33 -7.58 -14.10
C VAL A 183 -23.85 -6.15 -14.32
N ALA A 184 -24.38 -5.88 -15.52
CA ALA A 184 -24.72 -4.54 -15.98
C ALA A 184 -25.68 -3.77 -15.03
N HIS A 185 -26.65 -4.46 -14.41
CA HIS A 185 -27.56 -3.84 -13.46
C HIS A 185 -26.84 -3.29 -12.21
N LEU A 186 -25.83 -4.02 -11.71
CA LEU A 186 -25.03 -3.63 -10.56
C LEU A 186 -24.17 -2.41 -10.91
N VAL A 187 -23.46 -2.50 -12.03
CA VAL A 187 -22.57 -1.46 -12.54
C VAL A 187 -23.32 -0.18 -12.89
N GLU A 188 -24.51 -0.28 -13.50
CA GLU A 188 -25.34 0.89 -13.80
C GLU A 188 -25.75 1.61 -12.51
N MET A 189 -26.20 0.87 -11.49
CA MET A 189 -26.65 1.46 -10.23
C MET A 189 -25.51 2.13 -9.47
N ASP A 190 -24.34 1.49 -9.38
CA ASP A 190 -23.17 2.10 -8.74
C ASP A 190 -22.68 3.34 -9.51
N LEU A 191 -22.64 3.30 -10.84
CA LEU A 191 -22.28 4.48 -11.63
C LEU A 191 -23.29 5.63 -11.45
N ARG A 192 -24.59 5.31 -11.37
CA ARG A 192 -25.62 6.31 -11.04
C ARG A 192 -25.46 6.86 -9.63
N ALA A 193 -25.02 6.06 -8.66
CA ALA A 193 -24.70 6.52 -7.32
C ALA A 193 -23.53 7.52 -7.33
N LEU A 194 -22.48 7.27 -8.13
CA LEU A 194 -21.38 8.22 -8.32
C LEU A 194 -21.88 9.55 -8.90
N VAL A 195 -22.75 9.51 -9.92
CA VAL A 195 -23.38 10.71 -10.51
C VAL A 195 -24.29 11.42 -9.49
N ALA A 196 -25.01 10.69 -8.63
CA ALA A 196 -25.82 11.31 -7.59
C ALA A 196 -24.95 12.07 -6.58
N GLY A 197 -23.87 11.44 -6.10
CA GLY A 197 -22.93 12.07 -5.17
C GLY A 197 -22.25 13.31 -5.77
N ILE A 198 -21.86 13.25 -7.05
CA ILE A 198 -21.14 14.34 -7.70
C ILE A 198 -22.03 15.57 -7.91
N ASN A 199 -23.33 15.36 -8.12
CA ASN A 199 -24.31 16.43 -8.24
C ASN A 199 -24.51 17.15 -6.90
N VAL A 200 -24.60 16.41 -5.80
CA VAL A 200 -24.69 16.98 -4.45
C VAL A 200 -23.42 17.79 -4.14
N GLY A 201 -22.23 17.22 -4.42
CA GLY A 201 -20.97 17.93 -4.23
C GLY A 201 -20.89 19.20 -5.08
N HIS A 202 -21.29 19.14 -6.35
CA HIS A 202 -21.32 20.28 -7.26
C HIS A 202 -22.21 21.41 -6.74
N ASP A 203 -23.44 21.13 -6.34
CA ASP A 203 -24.41 22.15 -5.93
C ASP A 203 -23.97 22.85 -4.63
N ARG A 204 -23.47 22.06 -3.68
CA ARG A 204 -22.90 22.57 -2.42
C ARG A 204 -21.67 23.44 -2.66
N LEU A 205 -20.77 23.00 -3.55
CA LEU A 205 -19.52 23.71 -3.82
C LEU A 205 -19.79 25.01 -4.57
N SER A 206 -20.70 24.99 -5.54
CA SER A 206 -21.14 26.19 -6.27
C SER A 206 -21.67 27.25 -5.29
N THR A 207 -22.57 26.86 -4.39
CA THR A 207 -23.12 27.74 -3.35
C THR A 207 -22.02 28.29 -2.44
N LEU A 208 -21.10 27.44 -1.98
CA LEU A 208 -19.98 27.85 -1.13
C LEU A 208 -19.07 28.88 -1.81
N VAL A 209 -18.75 28.68 -3.08
CA VAL A 209 -17.90 29.59 -3.86
C VAL A 209 -18.62 30.91 -4.14
N GLU A 210 -19.93 30.89 -4.40
CA GLU A 210 -20.76 32.10 -4.53
C GLU A 210 -20.77 32.93 -3.24
N GLU A 211 -20.99 32.30 -2.08
CA GLU A 211 -20.97 32.97 -0.78
C GLU A 211 -19.59 33.53 -0.41
N THR A 212 -18.53 32.79 -0.75
CA THR A 212 -17.15 33.15 -0.41
C THR A 212 -16.58 34.21 -1.35
N GLY A 213 -16.98 34.17 -2.63
CA GLY A 213 -16.37 34.89 -3.74
C GLY A 213 -15.16 34.14 -4.33
N ILE A 214 -15.09 34.08 -5.67
CA ILE A 214 -14.10 33.31 -6.44
C ILE A 214 -12.66 33.63 -6.01
N GLU A 215 -12.30 34.92 -5.94
CA GLU A 215 -10.94 35.35 -5.62
C GLU A 215 -10.52 34.96 -4.20
N ARG A 216 -11.45 35.03 -3.23
CA ARG A 216 -11.18 34.61 -1.85
C ARG A 216 -11.06 33.09 -1.73
N PHE A 217 -11.90 32.36 -2.46
CA PHE A 217 -11.82 30.91 -2.53
C PHE A 217 -10.45 30.44 -3.06
N ARG A 218 -10.00 31.01 -4.19
CA ARG A 218 -8.67 30.75 -4.78
C ARG A 218 -7.54 31.12 -3.82
N PHE A 219 -7.63 32.28 -3.17
CA PHE A 219 -6.65 32.70 -2.18
C PHE A 219 -6.54 31.68 -1.04
N ALA A 220 -7.67 31.23 -0.49
CA ALA A 220 -7.68 30.30 0.63
C ALA A 220 -7.11 28.93 0.25
N ILE A 221 -7.41 28.40 -0.94
CA ILE A 221 -6.81 27.15 -1.46
C ILE A 221 -5.28 27.30 -1.55
N ALA A 222 -4.81 28.38 -2.17
CA ALA A 222 -3.38 28.63 -2.30
C ALA A 222 -2.68 28.78 -0.94
N ASP A 223 -3.33 29.42 0.04
CA ASP A 223 -2.80 29.54 1.39
C ASP A 223 -2.75 28.20 2.14
N LEU A 224 -3.78 27.36 2.01
CA LEU A 224 -3.82 26.00 2.56
C LEU A 224 -2.70 25.12 1.97
N ASN A 225 -2.54 25.12 0.64
CA ASN A 225 -1.49 24.38 -0.05
C ASN A 225 -0.10 24.82 0.42
N ARG A 226 0.14 26.14 0.49
CA ARG A 226 1.41 26.71 0.96
C ARG A 226 1.75 26.32 2.40
N ARG A 227 0.76 26.33 3.30
CA ARG A 227 0.95 25.95 4.71
C ARG A 227 1.24 24.46 4.87
N ALA A 228 0.47 23.61 4.18
CA ALA A 228 0.68 22.17 4.20
C ALA A 228 2.08 21.82 3.67
N LEU A 229 2.46 22.36 2.50
CA LEU A 229 3.79 22.15 1.93
C LEU A 229 4.91 22.59 2.87
N ALA A 230 4.79 23.77 3.49
CA ALA A 230 5.80 24.27 4.42
C ALA A 230 5.94 23.38 5.67
N ALA A 231 4.82 22.88 6.22
CA ALA A 231 4.84 21.99 7.38
C ALA A 231 5.49 20.64 7.04
N ILE A 232 5.14 20.05 5.89
CA ILE A 232 5.67 18.75 5.45
C ILE A 232 7.16 18.85 5.12
N ARG A 233 7.57 19.92 4.42
CA ARG A 233 8.99 20.21 4.15
C ARG A 233 9.80 20.42 5.43
N GLY A 234 9.19 20.99 6.47
CA GLY A 234 9.79 21.06 7.79
C GLY A 234 10.06 19.68 8.40
N ARG A 235 9.11 18.74 8.28
CA ARG A 235 9.27 17.36 8.77
C ARG A 235 10.31 16.57 7.96
N ILE A 236 10.36 16.78 6.65
CA ILE A 236 11.38 16.17 5.78
C ILE A 236 12.78 16.63 6.20
N ALA A 237 12.95 17.92 6.52
CA ALA A 237 14.22 18.48 6.98
C ALA A 237 14.71 17.97 8.35
N GLU A 238 13.88 17.22 9.08
CA GLU A 238 14.30 16.54 10.31
C GLU A 238 14.87 15.14 10.05
N LEU A 239 14.66 14.57 8.85
CA LEU A 239 15.28 13.31 8.45
C LEU A 239 16.78 13.51 8.25
N ALA A 240 17.54 12.41 8.33
CA ALA A 240 18.95 12.46 7.98
C ALA A 240 19.12 12.64 6.46
N ASP A 241 19.85 13.69 6.07
CA ASP A 241 20.28 13.88 4.68
C ASP A 241 21.11 12.69 4.21
N GLY A 242 20.94 12.30 2.95
CA GLY A 242 21.70 11.20 2.37
C GLY A 242 20.95 10.49 1.25
N THR A 243 21.54 9.40 0.78
CA THR A 243 20.89 8.50 -0.19
C THR A 243 20.71 7.12 0.40
N TYR A 244 19.48 6.64 0.35
CA TYR A 244 19.08 5.34 0.86
C TYR A 244 18.56 4.51 -0.30
N ARG A 245 19.04 3.27 -0.43
CA ARG A 245 18.65 2.36 -1.50
C ARG A 245 18.02 1.11 -0.95
N TYR A 246 17.00 0.64 -1.66
CA TYR A 246 16.42 -0.68 -1.43
C TYR A 246 15.91 -1.27 -2.76
N THR A 247 16.05 -2.57 -2.96
CA THR A 247 15.55 -3.29 -4.14
C THR A 247 14.55 -4.36 -3.71
N THR A 248 13.35 -4.31 -4.29
CA THR A 248 12.30 -5.34 -4.22
C THR A 248 12.11 -5.99 -5.59
N TYR A 249 11.20 -6.96 -5.68
CA TYR A 249 10.95 -7.71 -6.91
C TYR A 249 9.47 -8.04 -7.05
N ALA A 250 8.87 -7.67 -8.18
CA ALA A 250 7.54 -8.15 -8.55
C ALA A 250 7.63 -9.60 -9.06
N GLU A 251 6.72 -10.45 -8.60
CA GLU A 251 6.71 -11.87 -8.91
C GLU A 251 5.69 -12.22 -10.00
N TRP A 252 6.11 -13.07 -10.94
CA TRP A 252 5.18 -13.68 -11.88
C TRP A 252 5.66 -15.03 -12.38
N ARG A 253 4.90 -16.08 -12.05
CA ARG A 253 5.15 -17.46 -12.52
C ARG A 253 6.60 -17.91 -12.30
N GLY A 254 7.16 -17.60 -11.13
CA GLY A 254 8.52 -17.93 -10.73
C GLY A 254 9.60 -17.00 -11.30
N ALA A 255 9.24 -15.96 -12.07
CA ALA A 255 10.16 -14.90 -12.46
C ALA A 255 10.12 -13.74 -11.47
N PHE A 256 11.27 -13.09 -11.27
CA PHE A 256 11.43 -11.90 -10.43
C PHE A 256 11.76 -10.69 -11.31
N HIS A 257 10.96 -9.63 -11.21
CA HIS A 257 11.14 -8.38 -11.93
C HIS A 257 11.66 -7.30 -10.97
N LYS A 258 12.92 -6.89 -11.16
CA LYS A 258 13.61 -5.95 -10.28
C LYS A 258 12.89 -4.59 -10.17
N ILE A 259 12.71 -4.10 -8.95
CA ILE A 259 12.18 -2.79 -8.61
C ILE A 259 13.13 -2.10 -7.62
N PRO A 260 14.11 -1.32 -8.10
CA PRO A 260 15.00 -0.55 -7.24
C PRO A 260 14.37 0.77 -6.84
N CYS A 261 14.69 1.26 -5.65
CA CYS A 261 14.42 2.63 -5.22
C CYS A 261 15.70 3.25 -4.67
N ALA A 262 16.05 4.43 -5.16
CA ALA A 262 17.02 5.32 -4.53
C ALA A 262 16.28 6.55 -4.01
N MET A 263 16.14 6.64 -2.69
CA MET A 263 15.55 7.80 -2.02
C MET A 263 16.65 8.78 -1.63
N THR A 264 16.50 10.05 -2.01
CA THR A 264 17.41 11.13 -1.62
C THR A 264 16.69 12.12 -0.73
N VAL A 265 17.30 12.40 0.42
CA VAL A 265 16.94 13.51 1.32
C VAL A 265 18.04 14.57 1.21
N ASP A 266 17.64 15.80 0.86
CA ASP A 266 18.52 16.97 0.78
C ASP A 266 17.80 18.17 1.40
N GLY A 267 18.05 18.39 2.69
CA GLY A 267 17.32 19.35 3.50
C GLY A 267 15.81 19.06 3.47
N SER A 268 15.05 19.94 2.83
CA SER A 268 13.59 19.80 2.73
C SER A 268 13.09 19.10 1.45
N SER A 269 14.02 18.58 0.65
CA SER A 269 13.73 17.86 -0.59
C SER A 269 13.66 16.35 -0.35
N LEU A 270 12.66 15.70 -0.94
CA LEU A 270 12.48 14.25 -0.89
C LEU A 270 12.20 13.70 -2.29
N VAL A 271 13.11 12.89 -2.82
CA VAL A 271 13.03 12.34 -4.18
C VAL A 271 13.12 10.83 -4.13
N PHE A 272 12.17 10.14 -4.75
CA PHE A 272 12.17 8.70 -4.95
C PHE A 272 12.47 8.40 -6.43
N ASP A 273 13.63 7.85 -6.70
CA ASP A 273 14.08 7.49 -8.03
C ASP A 273 14.02 5.96 -8.23
N PHE A 274 13.24 5.52 -9.21
CA PHE A 274 13.08 4.11 -9.57
C PHE A 274 13.82 3.74 -10.87
N ASP A 275 14.82 4.53 -11.28
CA ASP A 275 15.65 4.18 -12.43
C ASP A 275 16.32 2.79 -12.26
N GLY A 276 16.36 2.03 -13.35
CA GLY A 276 16.79 0.63 -13.34
C GLY A 276 15.70 -0.38 -12.97
N ALA A 277 14.44 0.05 -12.79
CA ALA A 277 13.29 -0.87 -12.76
C ALA A 277 13.21 -1.72 -14.03
N ALA A 278 12.73 -2.95 -13.91
CA ALA A 278 12.62 -3.88 -15.02
C ALA A 278 11.82 -3.27 -16.19
N PRO A 279 12.11 -3.64 -17.45
CA PRO A 279 11.26 -3.30 -18.59
C PRO A 279 9.82 -3.77 -18.37
N GLN A 280 8.85 -3.07 -18.96
CA GLN A 280 7.46 -3.53 -18.97
C GLN A 280 7.34 -4.95 -19.55
N VAL A 281 6.37 -5.71 -19.06
CA VAL A 281 6.17 -7.12 -19.40
C VAL A 281 4.80 -7.36 -20.04
N ALA A 282 4.68 -8.41 -20.83
CA ALA A 282 3.41 -8.86 -21.40
C ALA A 282 2.58 -9.66 -20.37
N SER A 283 2.33 -9.06 -19.20
CA SER A 283 1.59 -9.62 -18.07
C SER A 283 0.99 -8.48 -17.24
N PHE A 284 -0.16 -8.70 -16.58
CA PHE A 284 -0.97 -7.70 -15.85
C PHE A 284 -0.30 -6.98 -14.66
N LEU A 285 1.00 -7.24 -14.41
CA LEU A 285 1.80 -6.70 -13.31
C LEU A 285 2.13 -5.21 -13.46
N ASN A 286 2.13 -4.68 -14.69
CA ASN A 286 2.68 -3.36 -14.95
C ASN A 286 1.89 -2.25 -14.27
N SER A 287 2.53 -1.09 -14.17
CA SER A 287 2.00 0.10 -13.53
C SER A 287 2.28 1.36 -14.33
N LYS A 288 1.83 2.49 -13.78
CA LYS A 288 2.07 3.84 -14.30
C LYS A 288 2.70 4.69 -13.19
N ASP A 289 3.48 5.68 -13.59
CA ASP A 289 4.20 6.58 -12.67
C ASP A 289 3.25 7.31 -11.71
N HIS A 290 2.09 7.77 -12.22
CA HIS A 290 1.05 8.38 -11.40
C HIS A 290 0.46 7.39 -10.39
N VAL A 291 0.32 6.10 -10.74
CA VAL A 291 -0.15 5.04 -9.82
C VAL A 291 0.88 4.81 -8.70
N VAL A 292 2.18 4.77 -9.04
CA VAL A 292 3.26 4.68 -8.04
C VAL A 292 3.22 5.89 -7.10
N LYS A 293 3.08 7.11 -7.64
CA LYS A 293 2.97 8.33 -6.83
C LYS A 293 1.72 8.34 -5.95
N SER A 294 0.57 7.92 -6.49
CA SER A 294 -0.70 7.77 -5.78
C SER A 294 -0.57 6.81 -4.60
N MET A 295 -0.03 5.62 -4.84
CA MET A 295 0.24 4.61 -3.81
C MET A 295 1.21 5.13 -2.74
N LEU A 296 2.34 5.70 -3.15
CA LEU A 296 3.32 6.24 -2.21
C LEU A 296 2.74 7.38 -1.38
N SER A 297 1.88 8.23 -1.96
CA SER A 297 1.19 9.30 -1.23
C SER A 297 0.25 8.77 -0.14
N MET A 298 -0.36 7.60 -0.32
CA MET A 298 -1.18 7.01 0.74
C MET A 298 -0.32 6.63 1.95
N TYR A 299 0.81 5.96 1.72
CA TYR A 299 1.65 5.47 2.81
C TYR A 299 2.48 6.57 3.46
N LEU A 300 3.02 7.52 2.69
CA LEU A 300 3.74 8.66 3.25
C LEU A 300 2.85 9.53 4.15
N ALA A 301 1.53 9.53 3.94
CA ALA A 301 0.62 10.29 4.79
C ALA A 301 0.64 9.79 6.25
N LEU A 302 0.84 8.48 6.46
CA LEU A 302 0.96 7.88 7.79
C LEU A 302 2.18 8.39 8.56
N TYR A 303 3.23 8.80 7.84
CA TYR A 303 4.50 9.27 8.42
C TYR A 303 4.63 10.80 8.46
N LEU A 304 4.06 11.50 7.48
CA LEU A 304 4.32 12.91 7.24
C LEU A 304 3.10 13.82 7.40
N VAL A 305 1.87 13.31 7.36
CA VAL A 305 0.67 14.13 7.12
C VAL A 305 -0.52 13.75 8.02
N GLY A 306 -0.33 12.91 9.05
CA GLY A 306 -1.45 12.42 9.89
C GLY A 306 -2.32 13.48 10.59
N ASP A 307 -1.83 14.72 10.69
CA ASP A 307 -2.48 15.89 11.29
C ASP A 307 -2.65 17.06 10.30
N LEU A 308 -2.45 16.83 9.00
CA LEU A 308 -2.51 17.84 7.94
C LEU A 308 -3.53 17.42 6.85
N PRO A 309 -4.12 18.37 6.11
CA PRO A 309 -5.06 18.05 5.04
C PRO A 309 -4.35 17.42 3.83
N HIS A 310 -5.02 16.47 3.18
CA HIS A 310 -4.61 15.94 1.89
C HIS A 310 -4.96 16.92 0.77
N ASN A 311 -3.99 17.75 0.37
CA ASN A 311 -4.14 18.76 -0.68
C ASN A 311 -2.93 18.77 -1.64
N GLN A 312 -2.93 19.66 -2.63
CA GLN A 312 -1.84 19.75 -3.62
C GLN A 312 -0.48 20.03 -2.96
N GLY A 313 -0.46 20.82 -1.88
CA GLY A 313 0.76 21.09 -1.12
C GLY A 313 1.41 19.83 -0.55
N TYR A 314 0.64 18.79 -0.27
CA TYR A 314 1.17 17.48 0.08
C TYR A 314 1.78 16.76 -1.14
N LEU A 315 1.06 16.70 -2.25
CA LEU A 315 1.54 16.02 -3.47
C LEU A 315 2.80 16.68 -4.08
N ASP A 316 3.02 17.96 -3.78
CA ASP A 316 4.19 18.74 -4.19
C ASP A 316 5.39 18.60 -3.23
N ALA A 317 5.21 17.92 -2.09
CA ALA A 317 6.25 17.77 -1.07
C ALA A 317 7.32 16.73 -1.44
N PHE A 318 7.03 15.84 -2.39
CA PHE A 318 7.94 14.79 -2.82
C PHE A 318 7.84 14.51 -4.33
N GLU A 319 8.93 14.00 -4.90
CA GLU A 319 9.04 13.65 -6.31
C GLU A 319 9.15 12.13 -6.49
N VAL A 320 8.52 11.60 -7.54
CA VAL A 320 8.60 10.19 -7.94
C VAL A 320 9.07 10.16 -9.39
N LYS A 321 10.12 9.39 -9.68
CA LYS A 321 10.67 9.23 -11.02
C LYS A 321 10.58 7.77 -11.44
N CYS A 322 9.87 7.52 -12.54
CA CYS A 322 9.77 6.20 -13.15
C CYS A 322 10.13 6.31 -14.64
N THR A 323 11.08 5.49 -15.09
CA THR A 323 11.52 5.47 -16.49
C THR A 323 10.38 4.98 -17.40
N GLU A 324 10.07 5.74 -18.46
CA GLU A 324 9.05 5.35 -19.45
C GLU A 324 9.44 4.02 -20.12
N GLY A 325 8.47 3.12 -20.27
CA GLY A 325 8.69 1.77 -20.80
C GLY A 325 9.18 0.76 -19.76
N SER A 326 9.36 1.17 -18.50
CA SER A 326 9.57 0.25 -17.38
C SER A 326 8.26 -0.36 -16.89
N ILE A 327 8.36 -1.38 -16.04
CA ILE A 327 7.23 -2.00 -15.35
C ILE A 327 6.47 -1.00 -14.46
N LEU A 328 7.10 0.10 -14.06
CA LEU A 328 6.50 1.15 -13.24
C LEU A 328 5.94 2.34 -14.04
N ASN A 329 6.23 2.43 -15.34
CA ASN A 329 5.64 3.41 -16.24
C ASN A 329 5.47 2.82 -17.64
N ALA A 330 4.54 1.88 -17.74
CA ALA A 330 4.36 1.09 -18.95
C ALA A 330 3.61 1.86 -20.05
N LEU A 331 3.93 1.53 -21.30
CA LEU A 331 3.27 2.01 -22.50
C LEU A 331 2.28 0.97 -23.05
N PRO A 332 1.20 1.38 -23.74
CA PRO A 332 0.37 0.46 -24.49
C PRO A 332 1.22 -0.41 -25.45
N PRO A 333 0.88 -1.70 -25.64
CA PRO A 333 -0.34 -2.37 -25.18
C PRO A 333 -0.19 -3.07 -23.82
N ALA A 334 0.81 -2.74 -23.00
CA ALA A 334 1.02 -3.45 -21.73
C ALA A 334 -0.22 -3.38 -20.81
N PRO A 335 -0.62 -4.50 -20.20
CA PRO A 335 -1.73 -4.58 -19.24
C PRO A 335 -1.36 -3.97 -17.88
N VAL A 336 -2.32 -3.29 -17.23
CA VAL A 336 -2.16 -2.43 -16.02
C VAL A 336 -3.26 -2.76 -14.97
N GLY A 337 -3.85 -3.95 -15.04
CA GLY A 337 -5.07 -4.33 -14.32
C GLY A 337 -4.90 -4.55 -12.82
N ALA A 338 -3.68 -4.82 -12.35
CA ALA A 338 -3.34 -4.94 -10.93
C ALA A 338 -2.18 -4.02 -10.53
N ALA A 339 -2.03 -2.90 -11.23
CA ALA A 339 -0.93 -1.96 -11.06
C ALA A 339 -0.64 -1.56 -9.61
N HIS A 340 -1.68 -1.23 -8.85
CA HIS A 340 -1.59 -0.82 -7.45
C HIS A 340 -1.31 -1.98 -6.48
N LEU A 341 -1.68 -3.20 -6.86
CA LEU A 341 -1.49 -4.41 -6.05
C LEU A 341 -0.24 -5.18 -6.42
N LEU A 342 0.56 -4.81 -7.42
CA LEU A 342 1.76 -5.56 -7.78
C LEU A 342 2.94 -4.60 -7.84
N ALA A 343 3.40 -4.24 -9.03
CA ALA A 343 4.64 -3.47 -9.19
C ALA A 343 4.65 -2.14 -8.41
N SER A 344 3.53 -1.40 -8.31
CA SER A 344 3.51 -0.18 -7.48
C SER A 344 3.65 -0.48 -5.99
N MET A 345 3.13 -1.59 -5.50
CA MET A 345 3.25 -1.95 -4.09
C MET A 345 4.68 -2.33 -3.73
N ASP A 346 5.37 -3.05 -4.62
CA ASP A 346 6.80 -3.34 -4.50
C ASP A 346 7.64 -2.06 -4.51
N ALA A 347 7.29 -1.09 -5.36
CA ALA A 347 7.93 0.23 -5.41
C ALA A 347 7.74 0.99 -4.08
N VAL A 348 6.52 0.99 -3.54
CA VAL A 348 6.22 1.58 -2.23
C VAL A 348 7.00 0.87 -1.11
N SER A 349 7.10 -0.45 -1.15
CA SER A 349 7.85 -1.23 -0.16
C SER A 349 9.32 -0.81 -0.13
N ALA A 350 9.94 -0.68 -1.29
CA ALA A 350 11.32 -0.21 -1.42
C ALA A 350 11.48 1.23 -0.89
N ALA A 351 10.54 2.12 -1.26
CA ALA A 351 10.54 3.51 -0.82
C ALA A 351 10.37 3.66 0.71
N LEU A 352 9.45 2.91 1.32
CA LEU A 352 9.22 2.94 2.76
C LEU A 352 10.41 2.39 3.55
N ARG A 353 11.14 1.39 3.02
CA ARG A 353 12.40 0.94 3.66
C ARG A 353 13.46 2.02 3.67
N CYS A 354 13.56 2.77 2.58
CA CYS A 354 14.46 3.91 2.52
C CYS A 354 14.05 4.99 3.54
N LEU A 355 12.75 5.29 3.65
CA LEU A 355 12.23 6.24 4.64
C LEU A 355 12.52 5.81 6.08
N VAL A 356 12.26 4.54 6.40
CA VAL A 356 12.52 3.97 7.74
C VAL A 356 14.01 4.04 8.06
N ALA A 357 14.90 3.78 7.09
CA ALA A 357 16.35 3.90 7.29
C ALA A 357 16.77 5.36 7.57
N ALA A 358 16.26 6.33 6.80
CA ALA A 358 16.53 7.75 7.01
C ALA A 358 16.03 8.25 8.37
N ALA A 359 14.81 7.85 8.76
CA ALA A 359 14.24 8.20 10.06
C ALA A 359 14.96 7.50 11.23
N SER A 360 15.44 6.27 11.05
CA SER A 360 16.25 5.56 12.05
C SER A 360 17.62 6.22 12.24
N SER A 361 18.16 6.86 11.19
CA SER A 361 19.38 7.67 11.25
C SER A 361 19.17 9.04 11.93
N ALA A 362 17.91 9.42 12.17
CA ALA A 362 17.51 10.66 12.81
C ALA A 362 16.44 10.39 13.88
N PRO A 363 16.78 9.76 15.02
CA PRO A 363 15.81 9.31 16.02
C PRO A 363 15.00 10.46 16.65
N GLY A 364 15.46 11.72 16.54
CA GLY A 364 14.72 12.90 16.98
C GLY A 364 13.68 13.45 15.99
N SER A 365 13.60 12.91 14.78
CA SER A 365 12.69 13.38 13.73
C SER A 365 11.21 13.12 14.05
N TYR A 366 10.31 13.87 13.43
CA TYR A 366 8.87 13.62 13.51
C TYR A 366 8.51 12.19 13.06
N VAL A 367 9.14 11.71 11.99
CA VAL A 367 8.89 10.41 11.37
C VAL A 367 9.29 9.25 12.28
N SER A 368 10.33 9.40 13.11
CA SER A 368 10.82 8.33 14.00
C SER A 368 9.77 7.84 15.01
N ARG A 369 8.73 8.65 15.28
CA ARG A 369 7.62 8.33 16.19
C ARG A 369 6.66 7.28 15.64
N PHE A 370 6.72 7.02 14.34
CA PHE A 370 5.76 6.17 13.62
C PHE A 370 6.44 4.95 12.98
N LEU A 371 7.67 4.64 13.36
CA LEU A 371 8.42 3.55 12.74
C LEU A 371 7.71 2.21 12.92
N SER A 372 7.53 1.51 11.81
CA SER A 372 7.05 0.14 11.75
C SER A 372 7.81 -0.63 10.69
N ALA A 373 7.73 -1.95 10.78
CA ALA A 373 8.14 -2.81 9.69
C ALA A 373 7.19 -2.60 8.50
N ILE A 374 7.72 -2.88 7.30
CA ILE A 374 7.05 -2.58 6.03
C ILE A 374 5.70 -3.30 5.95
N PRO A 375 4.66 -2.66 5.39
CA PRO A 375 3.34 -3.26 5.35
C PRO A 375 3.32 -4.66 4.69
N PRO A 376 2.37 -5.52 5.06
CA PRO A 376 2.50 -6.97 4.91
C PRO A 376 2.06 -7.47 3.54
N HIS A 377 2.75 -7.04 2.49
CA HIS A 377 2.37 -7.27 1.08
C HIS A 377 2.36 -8.76 0.71
N SER A 378 3.38 -9.51 1.12
CA SER A 378 3.43 -10.96 0.91
C SER A 378 2.31 -11.75 1.60
N GLY A 379 1.60 -11.12 2.55
CA GLY A 379 0.55 -11.75 3.33
C GLY A 379 -0.86 -11.55 2.79
N LYS A 380 -1.04 -10.91 1.63
CA LYS A 380 -2.36 -10.52 1.10
C LYS A 380 -2.62 -11.06 -0.29
N PHE A 381 -3.90 -11.28 -0.58
CA PHE A 381 -4.39 -11.59 -1.92
C PHE A 381 -5.89 -11.26 -2.01
N LEU A 382 -6.36 -10.99 -3.22
CA LEU A 382 -7.77 -10.79 -3.52
C LEU A 382 -8.36 -12.00 -4.24
N LEU A 383 -9.63 -12.26 -3.95
CA LEU A 383 -10.40 -13.34 -4.53
C LEU A 383 -11.63 -12.80 -5.23
N THR A 384 -11.77 -13.09 -6.51
CA THR A 384 -13.03 -12.92 -7.23
C THR A 384 -13.66 -14.28 -7.44
N TRP A 385 -14.94 -14.40 -7.12
CA TRP A 385 -15.74 -15.58 -7.44
C TRP A 385 -16.83 -15.23 -8.43
N SER A 386 -17.20 -16.20 -9.25
CA SER A 386 -18.29 -16.07 -10.21
C SER A 386 -19.06 -17.38 -10.35
N GLY A 387 -20.33 -17.28 -10.69
CA GLY A 387 -21.22 -18.43 -10.81
C GLY A 387 -22.69 -17.99 -10.81
N PRO A 388 -23.62 -18.95 -10.80
CA PRO A 388 -25.03 -18.64 -10.64
C PRO A 388 -25.31 -18.20 -9.20
N GLY A 389 -25.96 -17.05 -9.04
CA GLY A 389 -26.46 -16.59 -7.74
C GLY A 389 -27.64 -17.40 -7.23
N HIS A 390 -28.24 -16.95 -6.13
CA HIS A 390 -29.32 -17.66 -5.44
C HIS A 390 -30.55 -17.94 -6.30
N SER A 391 -30.84 -17.10 -7.31
CA SER A 391 -31.94 -17.30 -8.25
C SER A 391 -31.51 -17.79 -9.65
N GLY A 392 -30.24 -18.19 -9.79
CA GLY A 392 -29.66 -18.71 -11.04
C GLY A 392 -29.15 -17.64 -12.02
N GLU A 393 -29.22 -16.37 -11.64
CA GLU A 393 -28.67 -15.24 -12.38
C GLU A 393 -27.13 -15.25 -12.40
N PRO A 394 -26.47 -14.75 -13.45
CA PRO A 394 -25.03 -14.57 -13.44
C PRO A 394 -24.59 -13.61 -12.33
N LEU A 395 -23.65 -14.05 -11.50
CA LEU A 395 -23.11 -13.27 -10.39
C LEU A 395 -21.59 -13.32 -10.41
N ALA A 396 -20.96 -12.21 -10.04
CA ALA A 396 -19.55 -12.12 -9.74
C ALA A 396 -19.38 -11.23 -8.50
N TRP A 397 -18.45 -11.59 -7.61
CA TRP A 397 -18.18 -10.83 -6.41
C TRP A 397 -16.71 -10.90 -6.00
N LEU A 398 -16.24 -9.83 -5.39
CA LEU A 398 -14.92 -9.72 -4.81
C LEU A 398 -15.01 -10.01 -3.31
N MET A 399 -14.27 -11.00 -2.85
CA MET A 399 -14.12 -11.35 -1.44
C MET A 399 -12.82 -10.73 -0.92
N GLN A 400 -12.96 -9.87 0.09
CA GLN A 400 -11.86 -9.10 0.68
C GLN A 400 -11.28 -9.79 1.93
N ASP A 401 -11.96 -10.78 2.52
CA ASP A 401 -11.49 -11.50 3.70
C ASP A 401 -10.06 -12.04 3.49
N SER A 402 -9.73 -12.54 2.31
CA SER A 402 -8.38 -13.02 1.95
C SER A 402 -7.27 -11.97 2.09
N SER A 403 -7.61 -10.69 2.10
CA SER A 403 -6.66 -9.59 2.30
C SER A 403 -6.45 -9.22 3.77
N ALA A 404 -7.24 -9.74 4.70
CA ALA A 404 -7.05 -9.57 6.15
C ALA A 404 -5.82 -10.38 6.64
N ALA A 405 -4.64 -9.95 6.21
CA ALA A 405 -3.34 -10.39 6.70
C ALA A 405 -3.16 -9.99 8.18
N GLY A 406 -1.98 -10.19 8.75
CA GLY A 406 -1.61 -9.51 9.98
C GLY A 406 -0.78 -8.27 9.69
N SER A 407 -0.90 -7.21 10.48
CA SER A 407 -0.06 -6.02 10.31
C SER A 407 1.38 -6.32 10.68
N SER A 408 2.30 -5.56 10.09
CA SER A 408 3.70 -5.58 10.49
C SER A 408 3.89 -4.87 11.83
N ALA A 409 4.88 -5.32 12.60
CA ALA A 409 5.16 -4.79 13.93
C ALA A 409 5.65 -3.33 13.90
N GLY A 410 5.33 -2.57 14.94
CA GLY A 410 5.92 -1.26 15.20
C GLY A 410 7.28 -1.36 15.87
N ALA A 411 8.03 -0.26 15.88
CA ALA A 411 9.25 -0.15 16.66
C ALA A 411 9.01 -0.24 18.18
N ASP A 412 7.77 -0.07 18.61
CA ASP A 412 7.33 0.02 20.01
C ASP A 412 6.15 -0.91 20.36
N ARG A 413 5.66 -1.72 19.41
CA ARG A 413 4.45 -2.53 19.59
C ARG A 413 4.36 -3.71 18.62
N ASP A 414 3.67 -4.76 19.05
CA ASP A 414 3.32 -5.89 18.17
C ASP A 414 2.34 -5.47 17.07
N GLY A 415 2.33 -6.22 15.97
CA GLY A 415 1.34 -6.09 14.92
C GLY A 415 -0.04 -6.56 15.37
N THR A 416 -1.06 -5.81 15.01
CA THR A 416 -2.48 -6.17 15.05
C THR A 416 -2.77 -7.35 14.10
N ASP A 417 -3.49 -8.37 14.59
CA ASP A 417 -4.04 -9.45 13.76
C ASP A 417 -5.19 -8.96 12.87
N PHE A 418 -5.48 -9.67 11.79
CA PHE A 418 -6.61 -9.34 10.88
C PHE A 418 -6.59 -7.89 10.37
N TYR A 419 -5.41 -7.45 9.95
CA TYR A 419 -5.19 -6.13 9.42
C TYR A 419 -4.99 -6.16 7.91
N CYS A 420 -5.48 -5.13 7.25
CA CYS A 420 -5.20 -4.86 5.86
C CYS A 420 -5.32 -3.38 5.57
N GLU A 421 -4.31 -2.80 4.92
CA GLU A 421 -4.36 -1.45 4.38
C GLU A 421 -4.56 -1.43 2.85
N ILE A 422 -5.75 -1.81 2.39
CA ILE A 422 -6.17 -1.70 0.96
C ILE A 422 -7.43 -0.83 0.83
N VAL A 423 -8.55 -1.23 1.46
CA VAL A 423 -9.85 -0.55 1.37
C VAL A 423 -10.46 -0.36 2.77
N GLY A 424 -11.25 0.71 2.97
CA GLY A 424 -12.00 0.96 4.21
C GLY A 424 -11.67 2.28 4.91
N LYS A 425 -12.34 2.58 6.04
CA LYS A 425 -12.13 3.85 6.76
C LYS A 425 -10.72 3.90 7.35
N GLN A 426 -9.99 4.99 7.08
CA GLN A 426 -8.62 5.19 7.56
C GLN A 426 -7.68 4.03 7.14
N ASN A 427 -7.88 3.47 5.94
CA ASN A 427 -7.09 2.37 5.40
C ASN A 427 -7.08 1.11 6.30
N THR A 428 -8.21 0.79 6.94
CA THR A 428 -8.39 -0.47 7.68
C THR A 428 -9.57 -1.23 7.09
N ILE A 429 -9.37 -2.51 6.76
CA ILE A 429 -10.42 -3.37 6.21
C ILE A 429 -11.62 -3.49 7.14
N GLU A 430 -12.81 -3.31 6.57
CA GLU A 430 -14.10 -3.59 7.18
C GLU A 430 -14.67 -4.83 6.46
N PRO A 431 -14.25 -6.07 6.82
CA PRO A 431 -14.74 -7.25 6.13
C PRO A 431 -16.25 -7.38 6.33
N ALA A 432 -16.95 -7.76 5.27
CA ALA A 432 -18.39 -7.98 5.30
C ALA A 432 -18.81 -8.93 6.43
N ASP A 433 -19.98 -8.69 7.01
CA ASP A 433 -20.56 -9.63 7.96
C ASP A 433 -20.82 -10.97 7.27
N VAL A 434 -20.58 -12.07 8.01
CA VAL A 434 -20.79 -13.43 7.48
C VAL A 434 -22.23 -13.59 6.99
N GLU A 435 -23.20 -13.08 7.77
CA GLU A 435 -24.62 -13.12 7.44
C GLU A 435 -24.95 -12.36 6.16
N THR A 436 -24.35 -11.18 5.93
CA THR A 436 -24.54 -10.45 4.67
C THR A 436 -23.94 -11.22 3.50
N THR A 437 -22.71 -11.73 3.66
CA THR A 437 -22.00 -12.47 2.62
C THR A 437 -22.79 -13.70 2.18
N GLU A 438 -23.27 -14.52 3.12
CA GLU A 438 -24.09 -15.71 2.83
C GLU A 438 -25.49 -15.36 2.28
N SER A 439 -26.02 -14.17 2.57
CA SER A 439 -27.31 -13.73 2.04
C SER A 439 -27.22 -13.31 0.57
N TRP A 440 -26.11 -12.71 0.15
CA TRP A 440 -25.91 -12.26 -1.24
C TRP A 440 -25.35 -13.36 -2.14
N TYR A 441 -24.43 -14.17 -1.62
CA TYR A 441 -23.64 -15.09 -2.43
C TYR A 441 -23.96 -16.56 -2.11
N PRO A 442 -23.93 -17.46 -3.11
CA PRO A 442 -24.28 -18.86 -2.96
C PRO A 442 -23.14 -19.66 -2.28
N LEU A 443 -22.77 -19.24 -1.07
CA LEU A 443 -21.71 -19.84 -0.27
C LEU A 443 -22.13 -19.90 1.20
N ARG A 444 -21.45 -20.78 1.94
CA ARG A 444 -21.53 -20.87 3.40
C ARG A 444 -20.14 -20.87 4.00
N ILE A 445 -19.86 -19.94 4.89
CA ILE A 445 -18.61 -19.82 5.62
C ILE A 445 -18.64 -20.84 6.77
N ASP A 446 -17.68 -21.77 6.74
CA ASP A 446 -17.51 -22.77 7.80
C ASP A 446 -16.76 -22.19 9.00
N PHE A 447 -15.75 -21.38 8.72
CA PHE A 447 -14.97 -20.68 9.73
C PHE A 447 -14.33 -19.43 9.15
N ARG A 448 -14.23 -18.40 10.00
CA ARG A 448 -13.39 -17.22 9.84
C ARG A 448 -12.70 -16.97 11.17
N ARG A 449 -11.39 -17.24 11.25
CA ARG A 449 -10.65 -17.30 12.53
C ARG A 449 -9.22 -16.80 12.41
N ARG A 450 -8.57 -16.61 13.56
CA ARG A 450 -7.18 -16.12 13.64
C ARG A 450 -6.23 -17.21 13.17
N GLY A 451 -5.29 -16.86 12.31
CA GLY A 451 -4.20 -17.73 11.89
C GLY A 451 -3.21 -17.98 13.03
N THR A 452 -2.47 -19.09 12.89
CA THR A 452 -1.42 -19.47 13.86
C THR A 452 -0.02 -19.06 13.41
N ARG A 453 0.13 -18.61 12.16
CA ARG A 453 1.42 -18.22 11.59
C ARG A 453 1.67 -16.73 11.81
N MET A 454 2.86 -16.38 12.30
CA MET A 454 3.28 -15.01 12.55
C MET A 454 4.79 -14.83 12.41
N ALA A 455 5.24 -13.60 12.17
CA ALA A 455 6.66 -13.25 12.19
C ALA A 455 7.14 -12.99 13.63
N HIS A 456 8.38 -13.39 13.92
CA HIS A 456 8.97 -13.24 15.24
C HIS A 456 10.01 -12.11 15.27
N GLY A 457 9.99 -11.33 16.34
CA GLY A 457 10.93 -10.25 16.60
C GLY A 457 10.78 -9.75 18.04
N ALA A 458 11.53 -8.72 18.41
CA ALA A 458 11.31 -8.00 19.67
C ALA A 458 9.84 -7.57 19.79
N HIS A 459 9.29 -7.09 18.68
CA HIS A 459 7.85 -7.00 18.45
C HIS A 459 7.45 -7.92 17.29
N ARG A 460 6.45 -8.76 17.53
CA ARG A 460 5.98 -9.78 16.56
C ARG A 460 5.03 -9.18 15.53
N GLY A 461 4.99 -9.76 14.34
CA GLY A 461 3.95 -9.45 13.37
C GLY A 461 2.58 -9.96 13.84
N GLY A 462 1.50 -9.35 13.36
CA GLY A 462 0.15 -9.87 13.55
C GLY A 462 -0.09 -11.12 12.71
N ALA A 463 -1.06 -11.95 13.08
CA ALA A 463 -1.52 -13.09 12.31
C ALA A 463 -2.64 -12.71 11.31
N GLY A 464 -2.65 -13.36 10.16
CA GLY A 464 -3.72 -13.22 9.16
C GLY A 464 -4.94 -14.08 9.45
N VAL A 465 -6.00 -13.91 8.66
CA VAL A 465 -7.20 -14.74 8.70
C VAL A 465 -6.96 -16.14 8.14
N GLU A 466 -7.61 -17.12 8.75
CA GLU A 466 -7.96 -18.37 8.09
C GLU A 466 -9.45 -18.37 7.77
N LEU A 467 -9.78 -18.65 6.51
CA LEU A 467 -11.15 -18.71 6.02
C LEU A 467 -11.39 -20.05 5.32
N GLY A 468 -12.54 -20.64 5.58
CA GLY A 468 -13.03 -21.80 4.85
C GLY A 468 -14.50 -21.65 4.52
N PHE A 469 -14.88 -21.96 3.29
CA PHE A 469 -16.27 -21.92 2.86
C PHE A 469 -16.58 -23.00 1.81
N ARG A 470 -17.87 -23.31 1.65
CA ARG A 470 -18.38 -24.21 0.58
C ARG A 470 -19.41 -23.49 -0.27
N SER A 471 -19.55 -23.92 -1.52
CA SER A 471 -20.69 -23.53 -2.34
C SER A 471 -21.98 -24.09 -1.75
N THR A 472 -23.05 -23.29 -1.73
CA THR A 472 -24.42 -23.74 -1.44
C THR A 472 -25.21 -24.01 -2.72
N SER A 473 -24.63 -23.73 -3.89
CA SER A 473 -25.20 -24.00 -5.20
C SER A 473 -24.94 -25.45 -5.65
N ASP A 474 -25.89 -26.01 -6.40
CA ASP A 474 -25.71 -27.27 -7.13
C ASP A 474 -24.80 -27.13 -8.37
N ALA A 475 -24.42 -25.90 -8.71
CA ALA A 475 -23.45 -25.60 -9.75
C ALA A 475 -22.09 -25.20 -9.16
N SER A 476 -21.03 -25.38 -9.97
CA SER A 476 -19.69 -24.94 -9.60
C SER A 476 -19.57 -23.43 -9.55
N LEU A 477 -18.74 -22.95 -8.62
CA LEU A 477 -18.24 -21.58 -8.60
C LEU A 477 -16.84 -21.54 -9.22
N PHE A 478 -16.50 -20.45 -9.90
CA PHE A 478 -15.21 -20.23 -10.53
C PHE A 478 -14.51 -19.07 -9.87
N GLY A 479 -13.28 -19.31 -9.42
CA GLY A 479 -12.45 -18.34 -8.74
C GLY A 479 -11.35 -17.78 -9.63
N THR A 480 -11.00 -16.53 -9.37
CA THR A 480 -9.81 -15.84 -9.86
C THR A 480 -9.14 -15.19 -8.65
N SER A 481 -7.83 -15.33 -8.53
CA SER A 481 -7.06 -14.80 -7.43
C SER A 481 -5.90 -13.96 -7.92
N ILE A 482 -5.57 -12.91 -7.17
CA ILE A 482 -4.36 -12.13 -7.35
C ILE A 482 -3.64 -11.98 -6.00
N GLY A 483 -2.48 -12.60 -5.88
CA GLY A 483 -1.57 -12.43 -4.75
C GLY A 483 -0.30 -11.73 -5.19
N GLN A 484 0.33 -11.04 -4.24
CA GLN A 484 1.56 -10.29 -4.47
C GLN A 484 2.79 -11.18 -4.57
N HIS A 485 3.01 -11.99 -3.53
CA HIS A 485 4.20 -12.83 -3.42
C HIS A 485 3.82 -14.23 -2.97
N ASP A 486 4.29 -15.24 -3.71
CA ASP A 486 4.28 -16.63 -3.30
C ASP A 486 5.69 -17.12 -2.89
N LEU A 487 6.74 -16.45 -3.37
CA LEU A 487 8.15 -16.84 -3.16
C LEU A 487 8.95 -15.86 -2.28
N LEU A 488 8.66 -14.55 -2.29
CA LEU A 488 9.33 -13.56 -1.42
C LEU A 488 8.42 -13.12 -0.27
N SER A 489 8.82 -13.48 0.95
CA SER A 489 8.22 -12.91 2.15
C SER A 489 8.65 -11.47 2.36
N THR A 490 7.76 -10.68 2.98
CA THR A 490 8.08 -9.32 3.40
C THR A 490 9.12 -9.38 4.51
N ALA A 491 10.36 -8.95 4.23
CA ALA A 491 11.43 -9.00 5.22
C ALA A 491 11.11 -8.20 6.50
N GLY A 492 11.63 -8.61 7.64
CA GLY A 492 11.51 -7.83 8.87
C GLY A 492 12.31 -6.53 8.83
N THR A 493 12.25 -5.79 9.92
CA THR A 493 12.94 -4.49 10.07
C THR A 493 13.75 -4.47 11.36
N ALA A 494 14.89 -3.79 11.36
CA ALA A 494 15.77 -3.67 12.52
C ALA A 494 16.18 -5.01 13.16
N GLY A 495 16.34 -6.07 12.37
CA GLY A 495 16.67 -7.42 12.85
C GLY A 495 15.48 -8.35 13.07
N GLY A 496 14.24 -7.88 12.85
CA GLY A 496 13.05 -8.73 12.87
C GLY A 496 13.03 -9.76 11.75
N LEU A 497 12.34 -10.89 11.98
CA LEU A 497 12.12 -11.89 10.95
C LEU A 497 11.01 -11.47 9.97
N ASP A 498 11.04 -12.09 8.80
CA ASP A 498 10.11 -11.90 7.71
C ASP A 498 8.69 -12.40 8.04
N GLY A 499 7.70 -11.76 7.41
CA GLY A 499 6.30 -12.18 7.39
C GLY A 499 6.11 -13.51 6.67
N THR A 500 4.92 -14.09 6.76
CA THR A 500 4.61 -15.33 6.04
C THR A 500 3.84 -15.06 4.76
N THR A 501 4.02 -15.89 3.73
CA THR A 501 3.20 -15.83 2.52
C THR A 501 1.81 -16.45 2.72
N SER A 502 0.85 -15.90 1.98
CA SER A 502 -0.51 -16.45 1.91
C SER A 502 -0.54 -17.84 1.27
N ARG A 503 -1.58 -18.61 1.55
CA ARG A 503 -1.80 -19.94 0.93
C ARG A 503 -3.26 -20.15 0.60
N MET A 504 -3.52 -20.91 -0.45
CA MET A 504 -4.86 -21.33 -0.86
C MET A 504 -4.91 -22.82 -1.21
N ALA A 505 -6.05 -23.44 -0.98
CA ALA A 505 -6.31 -24.81 -1.39
C ALA A 505 -7.81 -25.06 -1.61
N ILE A 506 -8.13 -26.08 -2.39
CA ILE A 506 -9.44 -26.71 -2.39
C ILE A 506 -9.32 -28.06 -1.70
N GLN A 507 -10.13 -28.28 -0.67
CA GLN A 507 -10.32 -29.59 -0.08
C GLN A 507 -11.48 -30.27 -0.79
N LEU A 508 -11.18 -31.37 -1.47
CA LEU A 508 -12.15 -32.19 -2.18
C LEU A 508 -13.04 -32.95 -1.19
N ALA A 509 -14.23 -33.35 -1.65
CA ALA A 509 -15.18 -34.12 -0.84
C ALA A 509 -14.61 -35.44 -0.26
N ASP A 510 -13.58 -36.02 -0.88
CA ASP A 510 -12.88 -37.22 -0.38
C ASP A 510 -11.82 -36.91 0.71
N GLY A 511 -11.65 -35.63 1.06
CA GLY A 511 -10.69 -35.14 2.04
C GLY A 511 -9.34 -34.69 1.45
N THR A 512 -9.07 -35.00 0.18
CA THR A 512 -7.82 -34.62 -0.51
C THR A 512 -7.69 -33.11 -0.60
N ARG A 513 -6.51 -32.56 -0.29
CA ARG A 513 -6.22 -31.13 -0.43
C ARG A 513 -5.41 -30.85 -1.69
N LYS A 514 -5.97 -30.05 -2.59
CA LYS A 514 -5.31 -29.55 -3.79
C LYS A 514 -4.85 -28.11 -3.57
N PRO A 515 -3.53 -27.81 -3.53
CA PRO A 515 -3.06 -26.44 -3.43
C PRO A 515 -3.41 -25.63 -4.68
N LEU A 516 -3.66 -24.33 -4.48
CA LEU A 516 -3.86 -23.35 -5.55
C LEU A 516 -2.72 -22.33 -5.53
N ALA A 517 -2.31 -21.84 -6.69
CA ALA A 517 -1.38 -20.71 -6.78
C ALA A 517 -2.07 -19.43 -6.29
N LEU A 518 -1.32 -18.51 -5.68
CA LEU A 518 -1.88 -17.26 -5.17
C LEU A 518 -2.42 -16.35 -6.27
N THR A 519 -1.82 -16.43 -7.46
CA THR A 519 -2.27 -15.71 -8.64
C THR A 519 -2.64 -16.71 -9.73
N ASP A 520 -3.93 -16.93 -9.91
CA ASP A 520 -4.48 -17.90 -10.85
C ASP A 520 -5.89 -17.47 -11.30
N GLN A 521 -6.41 -18.06 -12.37
CA GLN A 521 -7.76 -17.79 -12.86
C GLN A 521 -8.47 -19.05 -13.34
N GLY A 522 -9.78 -19.10 -13.09
CA GLY A 522 -10.65 -20.17 -13.57
C GLY A 522 -10.56 -21.46 -12.75
N PHE A 523 -10.06 -21.42 -11.51
CA PHE A 523 -10.13 -22.59 -10.63
C PHE A 523 -11.57 -22.85 -10.19
N GLU A 524 -11.95 -24.12 -10.15
CA GLU A 524 -13.34 -24.55 -9.96
C GLU A 524 -13.56 -25.07 -8.53
N LEU A 525 -14.56 -24.52 -7.83
CA LEU A 525 -15.09 -25.05 -6.57
C LEU A 525 -16.39 -25.80 -6.86
N LYS A 526 -16.35 -27.13 -6.80
CA LYS A 526 -17.50 -27.99 -7.07
C LYS A 526 -18.41 -28.12 -5.85
N PRO A 527 -19.70 -28.44 -6.04
CA PRO A 527 -20.58 -28.78 -4.92
C PRO A 527 -19.98 -29.90 -4.05
N GLY A 528 -19.94 -29.67 -2.73
CA GLY A 528 -19.35 -30.60 -1.75
C GLY A 528 -17.87 -30.37 -1.45
N ASP A 529 -17.13 -29.65 -2.30
CA ASP A 529 -15.75 -29.24 -2.02
C ASP A 529 -15.74 -28.01 -1.08
N GLN A 530 -14.58 -27.78 -0.46
CA GLN A 530 -14.35 -26.63 0.42
C GLN A 530 -13.17 -25.81 -0.08
N PHE A 531 -13.38 -24.50 -0.25
CA PHE A 531 -12.29 -23.56 -0.45
C PHE A 531 -11.66 -23.22 0.90
N LEU A 532 -10.34 -23.19 0.95
CA LEU A 532 -9.54 -22.87 2.12
C LEU A 532 -8.52 -21.79 1.76
N CYS A 533 -8.40 -20.79 2.62
CA CYS A 533 -7.29 -19.86 2.52
C CYS A 533 -6.73 -19.44 3.87
N TRP A 534 -5.44 -19.07 3.83
CA TRP A 534 -4.65 -18.61 4.96
C TRP A 534 -3.95 -17.34 4.51
N ALA A 535 -4.45 -16.19 4.93
CA ALA A 535 -3.73 -14.93 4.77
C ALA A 535 -2.42 -15.00 5.58
N GLY A 536 -1.40 -14.30 5.10
CA GLY A 536 -0.10 -14.27 5.75
C GLY A 536 -0.04 -13.30 6.93
N SER A 537 1.05 -13.37 7.68
CA SER A 537 1.37 -12.43 8.73
C SER A 537 2.13 -11.22 8.22
N GLY A 538 2.15 -10.17 9.02
CA GLY A 538 3.10 -9.08 8.83
C GLY A 538 4.49 -9.43 9.30
N ALA A 539 5.43 -8.57 8.94
CA ALA A 539 6.84 -8.72 9.26
C ALA A 539 7.12 -8.20 10.67
N ALA A 540 8.16 -8.72 11.32
CA ALA A 540 8.51 -8.38 12.69
C ALA A 540 9.52 -7.23 12.78
N TRP A 541 9.66 -6.68 13.99
CA TRP A 541 10.62 -5.63 14.32
C TRP A 541 11.57 -6.10 15.42
N GLY A 542 12.88 -5.87 15.26
CA GLY A 542 13.90 -6.21 16.26
C GLY A 542 14.20 -7.70 16.32
N ASP A 543 15.38 -8.09 16.81
CA ASP A 543 15.74 -9.52 16.96
C ASP A 543 14.75 -10.23 17.91
N PRO A 544 14.26 -11.45 17.57
CA PRO A 544 13.47 -12.26 18.49
C PRO A 544 14.06 -12.39 19.91
N ILE A 545 15.38 -12.52 20.07
CA ILE A 545 15.96 -12.68 21.41
C ILE A 545 15.97 -11.37 22.23
N ASP A 546 15.56 -10.25 21.65
CA ASP A 546 15.36 -8.97 22.36
C ASP A 546 13.93 -8.79 22.89
N ARG A 547 12.98 -9.68 22.54
CA ARG A 547 11.60 -9.62 23.05
C ARG A 547 11.58 -9.73 24.57
N ALA A 548 10.79 -8.91 25.26
CA ALA A 548 10.68 -9.01 26.72
C ALA A 548 10.12 -10.39 27.13
N PRO A 549 10.73 -11.11 28.11
CA PRO A 549 10.27 -12.44 28.52
C PRO A 549 8.80 -12.50 28.91
N ALA A 550 8.30 -11.47 29.62
CA ALA A 550 6.90 -11.37 30.01
C ALA A 550 5.93 -11.30 28.82
N LEU A 551 6.35 -10.72 27.68
CA LEU A 551 5.54 -10.71 26.46
C LEU A 551 5.53 -12.09 25.79
N VAL A 552 6.63 -12.84 25.86
CA VAL A 552 6.67 -14.22 25.37
C VAL A 552 5.78 -15.13 26.21
N GLU A 553 5.77 -14.97 27.53
CA GLU A 553 4.84 -15.69 28.42
C GLU A 553 3.37 -15.36 28.09
N ALA A 554 3.06 -14.08 27.85
CA ALA A 554 1.72 -13.69 27.40
C ALA A 554 1.34 -14.28 26.03
N ASP A 555 2.31 -14.40 25.11
CA ASP A 555 2.10 -15.05 23.81
C ASP A 555 1.83 -16.56 23.96
N ILE A 556 2.48 -17.22 24.93
CA ILE A 556 2.21 -18.63 25.27
C ILE A 556 0.78 -18.78 25.80
N ASP A 557 0.40 -17.94 26.78
CA ASP A 557 -0.93 -17.99 27.39
C ASP A 557 -2.05 -17.73 26.37
N ALA A 558 -1.79 -16.86 25.39
CA ALA A 558 -2.72 -16.56 24.30
C ALA A 558 -2.64 -17.55 23.11
N GLY A 559 -1.77 -18.55 23.18
CA GLY A 559 -1.61 -19.59 22.17
C GLY A 559 -1.03 -19.10 20.84
N TYR A 560 -0.23 -18.03 20.85
CA TYR A 560 0.55 -17.60 19.69
C TYR A 560 1.83 -18.42 19.52
N VAL A 561 2.44 -18.83 20.64
CA VAL A 561 3.76 -19.47 20.68
C VAL A 561 3.68 -20.69 21.61
N SER A 562 4.30 -21.81 21.23
CA SER A 562 4.44 -22.95 22.13
C SER A 562 5.56 -22.74 23.14
N VAL A 563 5.61 -23.51 24.24
CA VAL A 563 6.71 -23.41 25.21
C VAL A 563 8.04 -23.78 24.54
N GLU A 564 8.00 -24.73 23.62
CA GLU A 564 9.14 -25.15 22.81
C GLU A 564 9.64 -24.03 21.90
N ASP A 565 8.73 -23.39 21.15
CA ASP A 565 9.06 -22.27 20.25
C ASP A 565 9.57 -21.06 21.04
N ALA A 566 9.06 -20.80 22.25
CA ALA A 566 9.54 -19.74 23.13
C ALA A 566 11.03 -19.91 23.47
N ALA A 567 11.46 -21.14 23.77
CA ALA A 567 12.84 -21.46 24.10
C ALA A 567 13.76 -21.52 22.86
N GLU A 568 13.22 -21.88 21.68
CA GLU A 568 13.99 -21.98 20.44
C GLU A 568 14.17 -20.65 19.72
N ILE A 569 13.11 -19.84 19.63
CA ILE A 569 13.06 -18.61 18.84
C ILE A 569 13.47 -17.41 19.68
N TYR A 570 12.85 -17.25 20.86
CA TYR A 570 13.04 -16.08 21.74
C TYR A 570 14.09 -16.32 22.84
N GLY A 571 14.52 -17.58 23.00
CA GLY A 571 15.41 -18.01 24.06
C GLY A 571 14.82 -17.87 25.46
N VAL A 572 13.49 -17.84 25.60
CA VAL A 572 12.80 -17.64 26.88
C VAL A 572 12.46 -18.98 27.51
N VAL A 573 12.86 -19.14 28.77
CA VAL A 573 12.44 -20.23 29.64
C VAL A 573 11.48 -19.63 30.68
N PRO A 574 10.17 -19.92 30.62
CA PRO A 574 9.17 -19.26 31.47
C PRO A 574 9.51 -19.34 32.96
N GLY A 575 9.48 -18.20 33.64
CA GLY A 575 9.79 -18.09 35.07
C GLY A 575 11.26 -18.29 35.48
N ASP A 576 12.21 -18.39 34.55
CA ASP A 576 13.66 -18.57 34.83
C ASP A 576 14.52 -17.58 34.02
N GLU A 577 14.86 -16.44 34.65
CA GLU A 577 15.68 -15.37 34.04
C GLU A 577 17.11 -15.81 33.72
N ASP A 578 17.70 -16.65 34.58
CA ASP A 578 19.06 -17.15 34.43
C ASP A 578 19.14 -18.14 33.26
N ALA A 579 18.16 -19.04 33.14
CA ALA A 579 18.06 -19.96 32.02
C ALA A 579 17.77 -19.22 30.71
N THR A 580 16.92 -18.19 30.75
CA THR A 580 16.65 -17.32 29.60
C THR A 580 17.94 -16.63 29.12
N SER A 581 18.71 -16.05 30.03
CA SER A 581 19.96 -15.35 29.70
C SER A 581 20.99 -16.31 29.07
N ARG A 582 21.16 -17.51 29.65
CA ARG A 582 22.04 -18.54 29.06
C ARG A 582 21.55 -18.97 27.68
N ARG A 583 20.25 -19.18 27.52
CA ARG A 583 19.67 -19.65 26.26
C ARG A 583 19.82 -18.63 25.14
N ARG A 584 19.65 -17.34 25.41
CA ARG A 584 19.91 -16.26 24.43
C ARG A 584 21.37 -16.21 23.99
N ALA A 585 22.31 -16.34 24.93
CA ALA A 585 23.74 -16.40 24.60
C ALA A 585 24.10 -17.64 23.75
N GLU A 586 23.48 -18.79 24.03
CA GLU A 586 23.61 -20.00 23.20
C GLU A 586 23.07 -19.78 21.78
N ILE A 587 21.92 -19.12 21.63
CA ILE A 587 21.35 -18.80 20.32
C ILE A 587 22.29 -17.89 19.52
N GLY A 588 22.81 -16.82 20.13
CA GLY A 588 23.77 -15.92 19.50
C GLY A 588 25.05 -16.64 19.05
N SER A 589 25.62 -17.46 19.93
CA SER A 589 26.81 -18.27 19.62
C SER A 589 26.55 -19.26 18.47
N ARG A 590 25.38 -19.90 18.45
CA ARG A 590 24.97 -20.83 17.38
C ARG A 590 24.81 -20.10 16.04
N ARG A 591 24.22 -18.90 16.04
CA ARG A 591 24.07 -18.08 14.83
C ARG A 591 25.45 -17.71 14.25
N LEU A 592 26.38 -17.25 15.08
CA LEU A 592 27.74 -16.92 14.65
C LEU A 592 28.50 -18.14 14.10
N ALA A 593 28.37 -19.30 14.74
CA ALA A 593 29.01 -20.53 14.27
C ALA A 593 28.46 -21.04 12.93
N ALA A 594 27.20 -20.75 12.61
CA ALA A 594 26.54 -21.13 11.36
C ALA A 594 26.67 -20.06 10.25
N ALA A 595 27.05 -18.83 10.59
CA ALA A 595 27.13 -17.72 9.66
C ALA A 595 28.33 -17.85 8.70
N ARG A 596 28.16 -17.30 7.50
CA ARG A 596 29.28 -16.99 6.61
C ARG A 596 30.11 -15.87 7.24
N ALA A 597 31.42 -15.97 7.15
CA ALA A 597 32.32 -14.94 7.64
C ALA A 597 32.04 -13.59 6.95
N ALA A 598 32.34 -12.50 7.66
CA ALA A 598 32.27 -11.15 7.11
C ALA A 598 33.06 -11.05 5.80
N ALA A 599 32.53 -10.30 4.83
CA ALA A 599 33.17 -10.10 3.53
C ALA A 599 34.54 -9.44 3.68
N VAL A 600 34.66 -8.51 4.63
CA VAL A 600 35.90 -7.83 5.01
C VAL A 600 36.06 -7.89 6.53
N PRO A 601 36.88 -8.81 7.06
CA PRO A 601 37.15 -8.90 8.49
C PRO A 601 37.73 -7.59 9.04
N MET A 602 37.13 -7.08 10.12
CA MET A 602 37.53 -5.84 10.78
C MET A 602 38.32 -6.12 12.05
N GLU A 603 39.42 -5.39 12.25
CA GLU A 603 40.15 -5.42 13.52
C GLU A 603 39.30 -4.76 14.61
N GLN A 604 39.07 -5.49 15.70
CA GLN A 604 38.26 -4.99 16.80
C GLN A 604 39.14 -4.09 17.68
N THR A 605 38.92 -2.78 17.57
CA THR A 605 39.61 -1.75 18.35
C THR A 605 38.73 -1.24 19.49
N VAL A 606 39.34 -0.65 20.51
CA VAL A 606 38.57 0.02 21.58
C VAL A 606 37.91 1.27 21.00
N VAL A 607 36.61 1.20 20.78
CA VAL A 607 35.79 2.34 20.38
C VAL A 607 35.23 2.98 21.66
N SER A 608 35.18 4.32 21.73
CA SER A 608 34.67 5.00 22.91
C SER A 608 33.22 4.59 23.24
N ASP A 609 32.88 4.60 24.52
CA ASP A 609 31.50 4.37 25.01
C ASP A 609 30.55 5.55 24.77
N GLU A 610 31.01 6.63 24.12
CA GLU A 610 30.13 7.74 23.71
C GLU A 610 29.06 7.25 22.73
N ALA A 611 27.85 7.78 22.88
CA ALA A 611 26.74 7.47 21.98
C ALA A 611 27.07 7.94 20.55
N GLY A 612 27.01 7.02 19.60
CA GLY A 612 27.26 7.30 18.20
C GLY A 612 26.05 7.92 17.50
N LEU A 613 26.27 8.42 16.28
CA LEU A 613 25.19 8.87 15.39
C LEU A 613 24.65 7.66 14.62
N PRO A 614 23.35 7.31 14.68
CA PRO A 614 22.86 6.13 13.98
C PRO A 614 23.03 6.22 12.46
N ILE A 615 23.57 5.18 11.83
CA ILE A 615 23.61 5.01 10.35
C ILE A 615 22.33 4.31 9.87
N GLY A 616 21.74 3.50 10.75
CA GLY A 616 20.52 2.76 10.57
C GLY A 616 20.18 2.01 11.85
N PRO A 617 19.13 1.18 11.86
CA PRO A 617 18.80 0.39 13.04
C PRO A 617 19.98 -0.50 13.46
N ASN A 618 20.31 -0.49 14.76
CA ASN A 618 21.36 -1.30 15.39
C ASN A 618 22.81 -1.03 14.91
N VAL A 619 23.04 0.02 14.13
CA VAL A 619 24.37 0.41 13.65
C VAL A 619 24.62 1.90 13.88
N ASP A 620 25.66 2.21 14.64
CA ASP A 620 26.05 3.58 14.97
C ASP A 620 27.37 3.98 14.30
N GLN A 621 27.49 5.26 13.98
CA GLN A 621 28.73 5.92 13.61
C GLN A 621 29.42 6.46 14.87
N ARG A 622 30.68 6.08 15.09
CA ARG A 622 31.56 6.64 16.13
C ARG A 622 32.85 7.12 15.48
N GLY A 623 32.93 8.41 15.17
CA GLY A 623 33.99 8.97 14.33
C GLY A 623 33.82 8.52 12.88
N ASP A 624 34.88 7.94 12.31
CA ASP A 624 34.91 7.35 10.97
C ASP A 624 34.61 5.84 10.96
N LEU A 625 34.19 5.27 12.10
CA LEU A 625 33.87 3.85 12.25
C LEU A 625 32.36 3.62 12.35
N ALA A 626 31.85 2.63 11.62
CA ALA A 626 30.53 2.05 11.81
C ALA A 626 30.66 0.89 12.80
N VAL A 627 29.83 0.88 13.84
CA VAL A 627 29.85 -0.14 14.90
C VAL A 627 28.46 -0.71 15.15
N ALA A 628 28.39 -1.97 15.58
CA ALA A 628 27.16 -2.53 16.10
C ALA A 628 26.77 -1.81 17.40
N SER A 629 25.55 -1.29 17.49
CA SER A 629 25.14 -0.42 18.62
C SER A 629 25.24 -1.13 19.97
N ALA A 630 24.94 -2.44 20.01
CA ALA A 630 24.91 -3.23 21.25
C ALA A 630 26.30 -3.61 21.77
N SER A 631 27.19 -4.13 20.91
CA SER A 631 28.52 -4.61 21.32
C SER A 631 29.65 -3.58 21.15
N GLY A 632 29.44 -2.55 20.33
CA GLY A 632 30.50 -1.64 19.88
C GLY A 632 31.46 -2.27 18.88
N ALA A 633 31.17 -3.46 18.35
CA ALA A 633 32.05 -4.14 17.40
C ALA A 633 32.16 -3.37 16.08
N VAL A 634 33.38 -3.25 15.55
CA VAL A 634 33.66 -2.50 14.32
C VAL A 634 33.19 -3.29 13.10
N LEU A 635 32.36 -2.65 12.28
CA LEU A 635 31.73 -3.21 11.08
C LEU A 635 32.31 -2.63 9.79
N ALA A 636 32.66 -1.33 9.76
CA ALA A 636 33.30 -0.71 8.62
C ALA A 636 34.01 0.59 9.01
N GLN A 637 34.84 1.09 8.11
CA GLN A 637 35.37 2.45 8.14
C GLN A 637 34.77 3.23 6.98
N ALA A 638 34.39 4.48 7.21
CA ALA A 638 33.76 5.34 6.22
C ALA A 638 34.63 5.46 4.94
N PRO A 639 34.01 5.52 3.74
CA PRO A 639 32.58 5.49 3.46
C PRO A 639 32.06 4.06 3.13
N ARG A 640 32.76 3.00 3.57
CA ARG A 640 32.38 1.62 3.21
C ARG A 640 31.05 1.22 3.88
N PRO A 641 30.27 0.34 3.26
CA PRO A 641 29.03 -0.15 3.87
C PRO A 641 29.34 -1.00 5.11
N TRP A 642 28.58 -0.81 6.19
CA TRP A 642 28.74 -1.57 7.44
C TRP A 642 28.51 -3.08 7.25
N THR A 643 27.81 -3.48 6.20
CA THR A 643 27.59 -4.89 5.85
C THR A 643 28.89 -5.64 5.53
N ASP A 644 29.96 -4.94 5.15
CA ASP A 644 31.28 -5.53 4.88
C ASP A 644 31.82 -6.33 6.08
N GLY A 645 31.67 -5.81 7.30
CA GLY A 645 32.20 -6.41 8.53
C GLY A 645 31.20 -7.28 9.30
N ALA A 646 29.97 -7.41 8.83
CA ALA A 646 28.95 -8.22 9.47
C ALA A 646 29.00 -9.69 8.97
N PRO A 647 29.09 -10.69 9.86
CA PRO A 647 28.82 -12.08 9.50
C PRO A 647 27.37 -12.24 9.01
N VAL A 648 27.13 -13.16 8.07
CA VAL A 648 25.81 -13.31 7.44
C VAL A 648 25.31 -14.74 7.58
N LEU A 649 24.18 -14.91 8.26
CA LEU A 649 23.44 -16.17 8.27
C LEU A 649 22.51 -16.21 7.06
N VAL A 650 22.62 -17.28 6.26
CA VAL A 650 21.85 -17.44 5.02
C VAL A 650 20.98 -18.69 5.12
N GLU A 651 19.69 -18.53 4.87
CA GLU A 651 18.71 -19.60 4.85
C GLU A 651 17.90 -19.55 3.56
N GLU A 652 17.88 -20.67 2.83
CA GLU A 652 17.10 -20.81 1.60
C GLU A 652 15.63 -21.07 1.93
N ILE A 653 14.74 -20.28 1.33
CA ILE A 653 13.29 -20.35 1.52
C ILE A 653 12.65 -20.85 0.21
N GLY A 654 12.01 -22.02 0.27
CA GLY A 654 11.20 -22.53 -0.83
C GLY A 654 11.95 -22.81 -2.15
N GLY A 655 13.28 -22.79 -2.17
CA GLY A 655 14.10 -23.08 -3.35
C GLY A 655 14.29 -21.91 -4.34
N ALA A 656 13.73 -20.73 -4.04
CA ALA A 656 13.72 -19.59 -4.97
C ALA A 656 14.20 -18.28 -4.33
N SER A 657 14.04 -18.14 -3.02
CA SER A 657 14.49 -16.98 -2.25
C SER A 657 15.41 -17.41 -1.12
N GLU A 658 16.17 -16.46 -0.58
CA GLU A 658 16.96 -16.65 0.62
C GLU A 658 16.78 -15.49 1.58
N ARG A 659 16.71 -15.82 2.86
CA ARG A 659 16.78 -14.87 3.96
C ARG A 659 18.22 -14.71 4.39
N ARG A 660 18.68 -13.47 4.44
CA ARG A 660 20.02 -13.11 4.92
C ARG A 660 19.90 -12.26 6.17
N ALA A 661 20.42 -12.75 7.28
CA ALA A 661 20.50 -12.02 8.54
C ALA A 661 21.93 -11.59 8.81
N TYR A 662 22.15 -10.28 8.88
CA TYR A 662 23.44 -9.66 9.18
C TYR A 662 23.61 -9.61 10.70
N LEU A 663 24.70 -10.16 11.20
CA LEU A 663 24.90 -10.39 12.63
C LEU A 663 25.85 -9.37 13.25
N ASP A 664 25.60 -9.04 14.51
CA ASP A 664 26.61 -8.51 15.40
C ASP A 664 27.71 -9.58 15.57
N PRO A 665 28.99 -9.30 15.23
CA PRO A 665 30.05 -10.30 15.23
C PRO A 665 30.45 -10.79 16.63
N VAL A 666 30.00 -10.13 17.70
CA VAL A 666 30.29 -10.49 19.10
C VAL A 666 29.10 -11.21 19.71
N THR A 667 27.90 -10.66 19.58
CA THR A 667 26.71 -11.18 20.29
C THR A 667 25.90 -12.18 19.46
N GLY A 668 26.00 -12.13 18.12
CA GLY A 668 25.15 -12.91 17.22
C GLY A 668 23.70 -12.41 17.12
N HIS A 669 23.41 -11.21 17.61
CA HIS A 669 22.13 -10.54 17.40
C HIS A 669 21.98 -10.11 15.93
N PHE A 670 20.74 -10.07 15.45
CA PHE A 670 20.40 -9.59 14.12
C PHE A 670 20.48 -8.06 14.07
N LEU A 671 21.40 -7.54 13.27
CA LEU A 671 21.47 -6.12 12.92
C LEU A 671 20.40 -5.78 11.87
N HIS A 672 20.28 -6.61 10.85
CA HIS A 672 19.35 -6.44 9.74
C HIS A 672 18.96 -7.79 9.13
N VAL A 673 17.77 -7.85 8.52
CA VAL A 673 17.28 -9.02 7.78
C VAL A 673 16.75 -8.56 6.43
N GLU A 674 17.22 -9.20 5.37
CA GLU A 674 16.66 -9.06 4.01
C GLU A 674 16.17 -10.42 3.49
N VAL A 675 15.24 -10.37 2.54
CA VAL A 675 14.75 -11.53 1.79
C VAL A 675 14.88 -11.19 0.31
N VAL A 676 15.63 -12.01 -0.43
CA VAL A 676 15.97 -11.75 -1.84
C VAL A 676 15.89 -13.04 -2.67
N PRO A 677 15.72 -12.94 -3.99
CA PRO A 677 15.89 -14.10 -4.88
C PRO A 677 17.30 -14.71 -4.74
N VAL A 678 17.40 -16.03 -4.87
CA VAL A 678 18.68 -16.73 -4.81
C VAL A 678 19.63 -16.19 -5.89
N GLY A 679 20.84 -15.81 -5.47
CA GLY A 679 21.90 -15.33 -6.37
C GLY A 679 21.93 -13.80 -6.58
N GLU A 680 20.96 -13.06 -6.05
CA GLU A 680 20.97 -11.59 -6.13
C GLU A 680 22.01 -10.94 -5.19
N GLY A 681 22.38 -9.69 -5.45
CA GLY A 681 23.27 -8.92 -4.58
C GLY A 681 22.63 -8.54 -3.23
N ILE A 682 23.31 -7.70 -2.45
CA ILE A 682 22.70 -7.03 -1.28
C ILE A 682 21.58 -6.12 -1.81
N SER A 683 20.39 -6.18 -1.20
CA SER A 683 19.22 -5.42 -1.67
C SER A 683 19.18 -3.97 -1.17
N PHE A 684 19.98 -3.62 -0.16
CA PHE A 684 19.91 -2.32 0.50
C PHE A 684 21.28 -1.64 0.66
N GLU A 685 21.24 -0.31 0.77
CA GLU A 685 22.42 0.52 1.06
C GLU A 685 21.97 1.79 1.79
N TYR A 686 22.48 2.04 3.01
CA TYR A 686 22.12 3.21 3.81
C TYR A 686 23.32 4.14 3.94
N MET A 687 23.27 5.28 3.24
CA MET A 687 24.38 6.23 3.15
C MET A 687 23.92 7.63 3.59
N PRO A 688 23.70 7.86 4.91
CA PRO A 688 23.52 9.21 5.42
C PRO A 688 24.76 10.05 5.13
N THR A 689 24.58 11.33 4.82
CA THR A 689 25.66 12.27 4.49
C THR A 689 26.70 12.35 5.61
N SER A 690 26.27 12.25 6.88
CA SER A 690 27.17 12.21 8.04
C SER A 690 28.15 11.04 8.02
N TRP A 691 27.74 9.90 7.45
CA TRP A 691 28.60 8.71 7.31
C TRP A 691 29.53 8.82 6.11
N VAL A 692 29.01 9.28 4.97
CA VAL A 692 29.79 9.38 3.72
C VAL A 692 30.92 10.42 3.83
N THR A 693 30.74 11.45 4.66
CA THR A 693 31.68 12.57 4.80
C THR A 693 32.59 12.49 6.04
N ALA A 694 32.49 11.42 6.83
CA ALA A 694 33.17 11.23 8.10
C ALA A 694 34.70 11.16 8.01
#